data_AF-A0A3M9Y4B7-F1
#
_entry.id   AF-A0A3M9Y4B7-F1
#
_cell.length_a   1.000
_cell.length_b   1.000
_cell.length_c   1.000
_cell.angle_alpha   90.00
_cell.angle_beta   90.00
_cell.angle_gamma   90.00
#
_symmetry.space_group_name_H-M   'P 1'
#
loop_
_entity.id
_entity.type
_entity.pdbx_description
1 polymer ?
#
loop_
_entity_poly.entity_id
_entity_poly.type
_entity_poly.pdbx_seq_one_letter_code
_entity_poly.pdbx_strand_id
1 'polypeptide(L)'
;DELDPTGKDLDPLAAEDTAWHGNNTSYIPGLLRLSDIFWVWHEAQTIPAAMLGGAEAALARYLAQVQQVIDSLPPELRWRGGLSRPAHVTEGHDAQVVNIFITSLHIRSNLLEKFGSTSGSHEEHQRIVDDLLEILYHLPQAVFDANGSSLVPKIRDIGASYLEQAQKIQGMGDDVKEKMERLSHTPVIRAPSLSSDKLPHLRRSENGNTNLIVNGKPFLMLAGELGNSALSSARYMSEVWPAMRAQSINTLLGSVTWEDIEPREGHFDFSELDRVLAGAREHNMHLVLLWFGTYKNGISTYAPSWVKRDVKRFPRVQVLQAGGVKKTIEMVSPFSEEACAADCRAFSELMRHLAQVDAEHNTVLMVQVENETGLLGDSRDRSHRANAAFEKPVPESLLKHLSTVDTHPTFKARYSNIPSSGDHSWSSVFGAGNNANEAFMAHHISTYVGRVAAAGKQHYNIPFYTNCWLNFDDPSELDTRDFPIVVGGGAAPGDYPSGGPCPHVLDIWRHNTPALDFLAPDLYFHHYESVCKDYTQQGNPLFIPEQRRDANGARRSWLAFATYGALGTGPFGIDTGAEAFGREYKLLAQTQEHLLAAGPADRFGFFFDEEPSPGSTERWTKVIGDFEVIVERCFVFGKQSSGAGMVIHKGKGKFLAVGRGFHVYFKSVRPEATFTGILRAEEKEVTETGELRTLRVFNGDETRSGEFLMMPNDDPDYGGFPIAVTIPARTCIAELEAYWIAEAEEDR
;
A
#
# COMPACT_ATOMS: atom_id res chain seq x y z
N ASP A 1 21.17 22.81 -55.06
CA ASP A 1 22.16 23.44 -55.95
C ASP A 1 23.27 24.07 -55.13
N GLU A 2 24.48 23.74 -55.56
CA GLU A 2 25.82 24.24 -55.22
C GLU A 2 26.41 24.06 -53.80
N LEU A 3 27.47 23.24 -53.78
CA LEU A 3 28.50 23.08 -52.75
C LEU A 3 29.46 24.28 -52.81
N ASP A 4 29.71 24.96 -51.68
CA ASP A 4 30.90 25.82 -51.51
C ASP A 4 32.03 24.98 -50.90
N PRO A 5 33.16 24.79 -51.62
CA PRO A 5 34.30 23.96 -51.19
C PRO A 5 35.37 24.75 -50.43
N THR A 6 35.11 25.96 -49.94
CA THR A 6 36.09 26.75 -49.18
C THR A 6 35.75 26.81 -47.70
N GLY A 7 36.25 25.82 -46.95
CA GLY A 7 36.24 25.83 -45.49
C GLY A 7 36.82 27.13 -44.93
N LYS A 8 35.93 28.04 -44.54
CA LYS A 8 36.23 29.14 -43.62
C LYS A 8 35.48 28.86 -42.33
N ASP A 9 36.28 28.71 -41.28
CA ASP A 9 35.88 28.57 -39.89
C ASP A 9 34.73 29.53 -39.55
N LEU A 10 33.57 28.97 -39.22
CA LEU A 10 32.55 29.69 -38.46
C LEU A 10 33.06 29.78 -37.03
N ASP A 11 33.68 30.91 -36.72
CA ASP A 11 34.04 31.36 -35.38
C ASP A 11 32.83 31.19 -34.43
N PRO A 12 32.96 30.45 -33.30
CA PRO A 12 31.86 30.25 -32.35
C PRO A 12 31.35 31.55 -31.69
N LEU A 13 32.06 32.67 -31.88
CA LEU A 13 31.72 33.98 -31.36
C LEU A 13 31.20 34.96 -32.43
N ALA A 14 31.14 34.56 -33.70
CA ALA A 14 30.55 35.38 -34.74
C ALA A 14 29.01 35.35 -34.62
N ALA A 15 28.47 36.39 -33.99
CA ALA A 15 27.05 36.68 -33.97
C ALA A 15 26.56 37.03 -35.39
N GLU A 16 26.12 36.03 -36.15
CA GLU A 16 25.28 36.24 -37.32
C GLU A 16 23.88 35.65 -37.10
N ASP A 17 22.91 36.58 -37.14
CA ASP A 17 21.46 36.52 -37.16
C ASP A 17 20.79 35.31 -37.86
N THR A 18 20.92 34.10 -37.32
CA THR A 18 19.89 33.07 -37.49
C THR A 18 18.95 33.08 -36.30
N ALA A 19 17.68 33.47 -36.53
CA ALA A 19 16.65 33.54 -35.49
C ALA A 19 16.42 32.18 -34.82
N TRP A 20 17.01 32.00 -33.64
CA TRP A 20 16.79 30.83 -32.79
C TRP A 20 15.36 30.85 -32.22
N HIS A 21 14.65 29.73 -32.35
CA HIS A 21 13.18 29.67 -32.38
C HIS A 21 12.52 29.51 -31.00
N GLY A 22 13.34 29.46 -29.94
CA GLY A 22 12.89 29.34 -28.54
C GLY A 22 12.22 28.01 -28.19
N ASN A 23 11.70 27.91 -26.95
CA ASN A 23 11.06 26.71 -26.37
C ASN A 23 9.68 26.36 -26.94
N ASN A 24 9.10 27.22 -27.77
CA ASN A 24 7.74 27.07 -28.26
C ASN A 24 7.65 26.39 -29.64
N THR A 25 8.78 25.98 -30.21
CA THR A 25 8.85 25.35 -31.53
C THR A 25 9.04 23.85 -31.40
N SER A 26 8.10 23.06 -31.96
CA SER A 26 8.16 21.60 -31.96
C SER A 26 9.29 21.11 -32.88
N TYR A 27 10.25 20.37 -32.33
CA TYR A 27 11.40 19.84 -33.06
C TYR A 27 11.08 18.50 -33.74
N ILE A 28 10.17 18.56 -34.73
CA ILE A 28 9.88 17.44 -35.64
C ILE A 28 11.15 16.81 -36.26
N PRO A 29 12.22 17.56 -36.62
CA PRO A 29 13.44 16.96 -37.19
C PRO A 29 14.16 15.97 -36.29
N GLY A 30 14.20 16.18 -34.97
CA GLY A 30 14.86 15.27 -34.03
C GLY A 30 14.13 13.94 -33.89
N LEU A 31 12.79 13.97 -33.85
CA LEU A 31 11.93 12.77 -33.82
C LEU A 31 12.01 11.96 -35.12
N LEU A 32 12.07 12.62 -36.27
CA LEU A 32 12.29 11.95 -37.56
C LEU A 32 13.63 11.20 -37.57
N ARG A 33 14.71 11.85 -37.09
CA ARG A 33 16.04 11.22 -37.03
C ARG A 33 16.10 10.07 -36.03
N LEU A 34 15.43 10.20 -34.89
CA LEU A 34 15.30 9.09 -33.94
C LEU A 34 14.54 7.91 -34.56
N SER A 35 13.51 8.18 -35.37
CA SER A 35 12.77 7.16 -36.13
C SER A 35 13.65 6.46 -37.17
N ASP A 36 14.53 7.22 -37.86
CA ASP A 36 15.51 6.65 -38.80
C ASP A 36 16.46 5.66 -38.08
N ILE A 37 16.93 5.98 -36.86
CA ILE A 37 17.78 5.07 -36.09
C ILE A 37 17.01 3.78 -35.71
N PHE A 38 15.75 3.90 -35.28
CA PHE A 38 14.92 2.72 -35.00
C PHE A 38 14.63 1.90 -36.25
N TRP A 39 14.48 2.54 -37.42
CA TRP A 39 14.32 1.84 -38.69
C TRP A 39 15.54 0.99 -39.03
N VAL A 40 16.75 1.51 -38.82
CA VAL A 40 17.99 0.74 -39.01
C VAL A 40 18.00 -0.51 -38.13
N TRP A 41 17.60 -0.40 -36.86
CA TRP A 41 17.50 -1.56 -35.97
C TRP A 41 16.42 -2.56 -36.42
N HIS A 42 15.27 -2.08 -36.87
CA HIS A 42 14.20 -2.93 -37.39
C HIS A 42 14.63 -3.71 -38.65
N GLU A 43 15.32 -3.07 -39.59
CA GLU A 43 15.88 -3.75 -40.76
C GLU A 43 16.92 -4.80 -40.35
N ALA A 44 17.81 -4.46 -39.41
CA ALA A 44 18.78 -5.40 -38.88
C ALA A 44 18.11 -6.61 -38.20
N GLN A 45 16.93 -6.43 -37.61
CA GLN A 45 16.13 -7.51 -37.02
C GLN A 45 15.50 -8.45 -38.05
N THR A 46 15.07 -7.89 -39.19
CA THR A 46 14.19 -8.57 -40.14
C THR A 46 14.91 -9.16 -41.35
N ILE A 47 16.01 -8.56 -41.80
CA ILE A 47 16.76 -9.01 -42.97
C ILE A 47 17.84 -10.04 -42.54
N PRO A 48 17.81 -11.27 -43.06
CA PRO A 48 18.83 -12.26 -42.73
C PRO A 48 20.23 -11.85 -43.20
N ALA A 49 21.24 -11.97 -42.34
CA ALA A 49 22.62 -11.58 -42.66
C ALA A 49 23.19 -12.26 -43.92
N ALA A 50 22.74 -13.48 -44.24
CA ALA A 50 23.13 -14.18 -45.46
C ALA A 50 22.79 -13.42 -46.76
N MET A 51 21.71 -12.62 -46.77
CA MET A 51 21.33 -11.80 -47.92
C MET A 51 22.21 -10.55 -48.09
N LEU A 52 22.97 -10.19 -47.05
CA LEU A 52 23.81 -9.00 -46.99
C LEU A 52 25.31 -9.32 -47.11
N GLY A 53 25.66 -10.56 -47.47
CA GLY A 53 27.06 -11.00 -47.59
C GLY A 53 27.66 -11.58 -46.31
N GLY A 54 26.84 -11.92 -45.31
CA GLY A 54 27.28 -12.52 -44.03
C GLY A 54 27.18 -11.55 -42.84
N ALA A 55 27.45 -12.04 -41.64
CA ALA A 55 27.32 -11.27 -40.40
C ALA A 55 28.24 -10.03 -40.36
N GLU A 56 29.47 -10.16 -40.84
CA GLU A 56 30.44 -9.05 -40.88
C GLU A 56 30.04 -7.95 -41.86
N ALA A 57 29.58 -8.32 -43.06
CA ALA A 57 29.09 -7.37 -44.05
C ALA A 57 27.79 -6.69 -43.60
N ALA A 58 26.90 -7.43 -42.93
CA ALA A 58 25.69 -6.88 -42.33
C ALA A 58 26.02 -5.88 -41.21
N LEU A 59 26.94 -6.23 -40.29
CA LEU A 59 27.38 -5.35 -39.21
C LEU A 59 27.98 -4.05 -39.76
N ALA A 60 28.94 -4.15 -40.68
CA ALA A 60 29.57 -2.98 -41.29
C ALA A 60 28.55 -2.07 -41.99
N ARG A 61 27.58 -2.66 -42.70
CA ARG A 61 26.48 -1.93 -43.35
C ARG A 61 25.61 -1.19 -42.34
N TYR A 62 25.13 -1.86 -41.29
CA TYR A 62 24.21 -1.24 -40.34
C TYR A 62 24.88 -0.20 -39.45
N LEU A 63 26.14 -0.43 -39.04
CA LEU A 63 26.92 0.61 -38.35
C LEU A 63 27.12 1.84 -39.22
N ALA A 64 27.44 1.66 -40.51
CA ALA A 64 27.55 2.77 -41.46
C ALA A 64 26.21 3.51 -41.66
N GLN A 65 25.07 2.81 -41.65
CA GLN A 65 23.76 3.44 -41.71
C GLN A 65 23.44 4.26 -40.46
N VAL A 66 23.70 3.74 -39.26
CA VAL A 66 23.53 4.53 -38.02
C VAL A 66 24.41 5.78 -38.09
N GLN A 67 25.67 5.64 -38.49
CA GLN A 67 26.58 6.78 -38.62
C GLN A 67 26.09 7.79 -39.67
N GLN A 68 25.57 7.32 -40.81
CA GLN A 68 24.99 8.19 -41.84
C GLN A 68 23.80 9.00 -41.30
N VAL A 69 22.95 8.41 -40.45
CA VAL A 69 21.86 9.15 -39.79
C VAL A 69 22.43 10.26 -38.89
N ILE A 70 23.45 9.95 -38.08
CA ILE A 70 24.13 10.91 -37.21
C ILE A 70 24.80 12.04 -38.01
N ASP A 71 25.51 11.72 -39.10
CA ASP A 71 26.18 12.71 -39.96
C ASP A 71 25.17 13.62 -40.70
N SER A 72 23.98 13.08 -40.99
CA SER A 72 22.88 13.79 -41.64
C SER A 72 22.01 14.63 -40.70
N LEU A 73 22.37 14.68 -39.40
CA LEU A 73 21.68 15.54 -38.45
C LEU A 73 21.81 17.01 -38.90
N PRO A 74 20.73 17.81 -38.75
CA PRO A 74 20.81 19.26 -38.91
C PRO A 74 21.94 19.84 -38.06
N PRO A 75 22.60 20.94 -38.50
CA PRO A 75 23.72 21.54 -37.77
C PRO A 75 23.46 21.78 -36.27
N GLU A 76 22.20 22.06 -35.91
CA GLU A 76 21.74 22.30 -34.55
C GLU A 76 21.77 21.03 -33.69
N LEU A 77 21.47 19.86 -34.26
CA LEU A 77 21.40 18.58 -33.54
C LEU A 77 22.72 17.78 -33.57
N ARG A 78 23.78 18.30 -34.18
CA ARG A 78 25.08 17.61 -34.27
C ARG A 78 25.84 17.73 -32.97
N TRP A 79 26.21 16.59 -32.38
CA TRP A 79 27.16 16.54 -31.27
C TRP A 79 28.59 16.78 -31.76
N ARG A 80 29.29 17.77 -31.20
CA ARG A 80 30.66 18.14 -31.60
C ARG A 80 31.73 17.83 -30.54
N GLY A 81 31.38 17.10 -29.48
CA GLY A 81 32.28 16.81 -28.35
C GLY A 81 32.49 18.02 -27.43
N GLY A 82 32.76 17.76 -26.14
CA GLY A 82 33.13 18.78 -25.13
C GLY A 82 32.35 20.09 -25.19
N LEU A 83 31.07 20.09 -24.80
CA LEU A 83 30.20 21.27 -24.57
C LEU A 83 30.52 22.58 -25.34
N SER A 84 30.82 22.53 -26.63
CA SER A 84 30.67 23.70 -27.51
C SER A 84 29.17 23.92 -27.75
N ARG A 85 28.47 24.40 -26.73
CA ARG A 85 27.03 24.69 -26.80
C ARG A 85 26.83 25.92 -27.68
N PRO A 86 25.93 25.88 -28.68
CA PRO A 86 25.44 27.11 -29.29
C PRO A 86 24.94 28.03 -28.18
N ALA A 87 25.24 29.34 -28.27
CA ALA A 87 24.65 30.30 -27.35
C ALA A 87 23.11 30.19 -27.47
N HIS A 88 22.41 30.06 -26.33
CA HIS A 88 20.94 30.03 -26.23
C HIS A 88 20.20 28.67 -26.41
N VAL A 89 20.87 27.52 -26.30
CA VAL A 89 20.17 26.20 -26.30
C VAL A 89 19.21 26.02 -25.11
N THR A 90 18.13 25.23 -25.31
CA THR A 90 17.09 24.99 -24.30
C THR A 90 17.10 23.56 -23.77
N GLU A 91 16.48 23.30 -22.62
CA GLU A 91 16.41 21.95 -22.04
C GLU A 91 15.75 20.92 -22.98
N GLY A 92 14.76 21.34 -23.76
CA GLY A 92 14.12 20.48 -24.77
C GLY A 92 15.04 20.11 -25.93
N HIS A 93 15.98 21.00 -26.29
CA HIS A 93 17.01 20.71 -27.27
C HIS A 93 18.01 19.67 -26.73
N ASP A 94 18.52 19.90 -25.52
CA ASP A 94 19.45 18.97 -24.85
C ASP A 94 18.81 17.58 -24.68
N ALA A 95 17.53 17.53 -24.29
CA ALA A 95 16.78 16.28 -24.16
C ALA A 95 16.77 15.47 -25.48
N GLN A 96 16.59 16.13 -26.61
CA GLN A 96 16.51 15.44 -27.91
C GLN A 96 17.86 14.95 -28.39
N VAL A 97 18.89 15.80 -28.28
CA VAL A 97 20.26 15.43 -28.63
C VAL A 97 20.64 14.18 -27.83
N VAL A 98 20.44 14.19 -26.52
CA VAL A 98 20.79 13.06 -25.65
C VAL A 98 20.00 11.80 -26.00
N ASN A 99 18.70 11.90 -26.28
CA ASN A 99 17.91 10.75 -26.72
C ASN A 99 18.41 10.18 -28.06
N ILE A 100 18.76 11.02 -29.03
CA ILE A 100 19.29 10.58 -30.34
C ILE A 100 20.63 9.87 -30.15
N PHE A 101 21.58 10.49 -29.44
CA PHE A 101 22.93 9.95 -29.29
C PHE A 101 22.95 8.69 -28.43
N ILE A 102 22.32 8.68 -27.25
CA ILE A 102 22.27 7.47 -26.39
C ILE A 102 21.51 6.33 -27.09
N THR A 103 20.44 6.62 -27.82
CA THR A 103 19.72 5.58 -28.58
C THR A 103 20.58 5.04 -29.74
N SER A 104 21.35 5.90 -30.41
CA SER A 104 22.28 5.47 -31.45
C SER A 104 23.37 4.54 -30.89
N LEU A 105 23.92 4.86 -29.72
CA LEU A 105 24.92 4.05 -29.02
C LEU A 105 24.34 2.70 -28.58
N HIS A 106 23.12 2.71 -28.06
CA HIS A 106 22.41 1.49 -27.67
C HIS A 106 22.16 0.57 -28.87
N ILE A 107 21.71 1.12 -30.00
CA ILE A 107 21.49 0.33 -31.22
C ILE A 107 22.82 -0.18 -31.79
N ARG A 108 23.90 0.62 -31.77
CA ARG A 108 25.24 0.15 -32.15
C ARG A 108 25.70 -1.03 -31.27
N SER A 109 25.46 -0.97 -29.96
CA SER A 109 25.75 -2.06 -29.01
C SER A 109 24.97 -3.33 -29.37
N ASN A 110 23.66 -3.20 -29.61
CA ASN A 110 22.81 -4.35 -29.96
C ASN A 110 23.19 -4.95 -31.33
N LEU A 111 23.63 -4.14 -32.29
CA LEU A 111 24.14 -4.62 -33.58
C LEU A 111 25.41 -5.46 -33.37
N LEU A 112 26.29 -5.04 -32.46
CA LEU A 112 27.51 -5.76 -32.12
C LEU A 112 27.23 -7.05 -31.36
N GLU A 113 26.23 -7.10 -30.49
CA GLU A 113 25.77 -8.37 -29.91
C GLU A 113 25.21 -9.32 -30.96
N LYS A 114 24.40 -8.78 -31.88
CA LYS A 114 23.68 -9.59 -32.86
C LYS A 114 24.62 -10.18 -33.93
N PHE A 115 25.59 -9.40 -34.40
CA PHE A 115 26.42 -9.77 -35.56
C PHE A 115 27.92 -9.84 -35.24
N GLY A 116 28.36 -9.31 -34.10
CA GLY A 116 29.78 -9.23 -33.73
C GLY A 116 30.38 -10.61 -33.44
N SER A 117 31.42 -10.95 -34.21
CA SER A 117 32.22 -12.17 -34.01
C SER A 117 33.68 -12.00 -34.48
N THR A 118 34.14 -10.76 -34.67
CA THR A 118 35.45 -10.44 -35.26
C THR A 118 36.34 -9.61 -34.33
N SER A 119 37.64 -9.54 -34.67
CA SER A 119 38.71 -8.88 -33.90
C SER A 119 38.63 -7.34 -33.81
N GLY A 120 37.53 -6.71 -34.23
CA GLY A 120 37.27 -5.28 -34.09
C GLY A 120 36.00 -4.92 -33.31
N SER A 121 35.13 -5.89 -33.00
CA SER A 121 33.87 -5.64 -32.27
C SER A 121 34.12 -5.09 -30.86
N HIS A 122 35.22 -5.49 -30.24
CA HIS A 122 35.60 -5.04 -28.91
C HIS A 122 36.04 -3.57 -28.89
N GLU A 123 36.89 -3.14 -29.82
CA GLU A 123 37.31 -1.74 -29.95
C GLU A 123 36.12 -0.82 -30.25
N GLU A 124 35.11 -1.32 -30.95
CA GLU A 124 33.86 -0.61 -31.19
C GLU A 124 33.01 -0.51 -29.91
N HIS A 125 32.88 -1.59 -29.13
CA HIS A 125 32.23 -1.55 -27.82
C HIS A 125 32.90 -0.61 -26.82
N GLN A 126 34.24 -0.56 -26.81
CA GLN A 126 34.99 0.40 -26.02
C GLN A 126 34.65 1.84 -26.41
N ARG A 127 34.65 2.14 -27.71
CA ARG A 127 34.26 3.47 -28.22
C ARG A 127 32.83 3.84 -27.85
N ILE A 128 31.89 2.90 -27.90
CA ILE A 128 30.50 3.13 -27.49
C ILE A 128 30.42 3.54 -26.01
N VAL A 129 31.15 2.85 -25.12
CA VAL A 129 31.16 3.17 -23.69
C VAL A 129 31.86 4.49 -23.41
N ASP A 130 32.95 4.79 -24.13
CA ASP A 130 33.67 6.05 -24.00
C ASP A 130 32.79 7.24 -24.43
N ASP A 131 32.13 7.13 -25.58
CA ASP A 131 31.16 8.12 -26.07
C ASP A 131 29.98 8.27 -25.09
N LEU A 132 29.49 7.16 -24.52
CA LEU A 132 28.40 7.18 -23.54
C LEU A 132 28.81 7.92 -22.27
N LEU A 133 30.00 7.61 -21.73
CA LEU A 133 30.52 8.26 -20.54
C LEU A 133 30.75 9.76 -20.78
N GLU A 134 31.22 10.15 -21.96
CA GLU A 134 31.40 11.54 -22.35
C GLU A 134 30.06 12.30 -22.39
N ILE A 135 29.02 11.68 -22.98
CA ILE A 135 27.67 12.26 -22.99
C ILE A 135 27.15 12.42 -21.56
N LEU A 136 27.25 11.38 -20.74
CA LEU A 136 26.75 11.38 -19.37
C LEU A 136 27.49 12.37 -18.47
N TYR A 137 28.80 12.55 -18.69
CA TYR A 137 29.61 13.53 -17.94
C TYR A 137 29.17 14.97 -18.20
N HIS A 138 28.70 15.26 -19.41
CA HIS A 138 28.32 16.61 -19.83
C HIS A 138 26.81 16.90 -19.80
N LEU A 139 25.99 15.89 -19.51
CA LEU A 139 24.54 15.96 -19.48
C LEU A 139 24.04 16.79 -18.28
N PRO A 140 23.27 17.88 -18.49
CA PRO A 140 22.62 18.57 -17.39
C PRO A 140 21.69 17.65 -16.59
N GLN A 141 21.76 17.73 -15.26
CA GLN A 141 20.97 16.88 -14.36
C GLN A 141 19.45 16.98 -14.63
N ALA A 142 18.93 18.19 -14.84
CA ALA A 142 17.51 18.40 -15.14
C ALA A 142 17.04 17.68 -16.41
N VAL A 143 17.90 17.64 -17.44
CA VAL A 143 17.63 16.95 -18.71
C VAL A 143 17.68 15.44 -18.51
N PHE A 144 18.63 14.95 -17.70
CA PHE A 144 18.69 13.55 -17.31
C PHE A 144 17.45 13.12 -16.53
N ASP A 145 17.06 13.88 -15.49
CA ASP A 145 15.90 13.60 -14.65
C ASP A 145 14.61 13.54 -15.48
N ALA A 146 14.45 14.45 -16.44
CA ALA A 146 13.29 14.48 -17.33
C ALA A 146 13.23 13.28 -18.31
N ASN A 147 14.37 12.67 -18.66
CA ASN A 147 14.45 11.59 -19.65
C ASN A 147 14.86 10.23 -19.05
N GLY A 148 15.03 10.15 -17.73
CA GLY A 148 15.61 9.00 -17.05
C GLY A 148 14.92 7.67 -17.37
N SER A 149 13.59 7.68 -17.51
CA SER A 149 12.79 6.49 -17.87
C SER A 149 13.15 5.90 -19.24
N SER A 150 13.58 6.74 -20.19
CA SER A 150 14.03 6.31 -21.53
C SER A 150 15.51 5.97 -21.56
N LEU A 151 16.34 6.77 -20.87
CA LEU A 151 17.80 6.70 -21.00
C LEU A 151 18.42 5.61 -20.11
N VAL A 152 17.93 5.43 -18.87
CA VAL A 152 18.52 4.51 -17.89
C VAL A 152 18.53 3.06 -18.38
N PRO A 153 17.45 2.49 -18.95
CA PRO A 153 17.48 1.13 -19.47
C PRO A 153 18.57 0.96 -20.55
N LYS A 154 18.66 1.91 -21.50
CA LYS A 154 19.64 1.87 -22.59
C LYS A 154 21.08 1.91 -22.07
N ILE A 155 21.35 2.76 -21.08
CA ILE A 155 22.67 2.88 -20.42
C ILE A 155 23.03 1.56 -19.74
N ARG A 156 22.09 0.95 -19.01
CA ARG A 156 22.30 -0.34 -18.33
C ARG A 156 22.59 -1.45 -19.33
N ASP A 157 21.83 -1.51 -20.43
CA ASP A 157 22.00 -2.53 -21.46
C ASP A 157 23.37 -2.40 -22.15
N ILE A 158 23.80 -1.19 -22.50
CA ILE A 158 25.14 -0.94 -23.05
C ILE A 158 26.22 -1.40 -22.05
N GLY A 159 26.05 -1.09 -20.77
CA GLY A 159 26.99 -1.51 -19.71
C GLY A 159 27.06 -3.03 -19.55
N ALA A 160 25.91 -3.71 -19.55
CA ALA A 160 25.84 -5.17 -19.47
C ALA A 160 26.49 -5.84 -20.68
N SER A 161 26.22 -5.32 -21.88
CA SER A 161 26.81 -5.75 -23.15
C SER A 161 28.34 -5.64 -23.15
N TYR A 162 28.87 -4.52 -22.63
CA TYR A 162 30.30 -4.32 -22.48
C TYR A 162 30.93 -5.31 -21.50
N LEU A 163 30.28 -5.56 -20.36
CA LEU A 163 30.77 -6.50 -19.35
C LEU A 163 30.83 -7.93 -19.88
N GLU A 164 29.80 -8.37 -20.61
CA GLU A 164 29.77 -9.71 -21.20
C GLU A 164 30.90 -9.91 -22.22
N GLN A 165 31.18 -8.89 -23.03
CA GLN A 165 32.31 -8.95 -23.97
C GLN A 165 33.67 -8.91 -23.26
N ALA A 166 33.82 -8.08 -22.23
CA ALA A 166 35.05 -8.00 -21.45
C ALA A 166 35.42 -9.33 -20.77
N GLN A 167 34.43 -10.09 -20.29
CA GLN A 167 34.65 -11.41 -19.70
C GLN A 167 35.20 -12.45 -20.70
N LYS A 168 35.04 -12.23 -22.01
CA LYS A 168 35.54 -13.13 -23.06
C LYS A 168 37.03 -12.91 -23.39
N ILE A 169 37.68 -11.87 -22.85
CA ILE A 169 39.07 -11.49 -23.15
C ILE A 169 39.92 -11.54 -21.87
N GLN A 170 41.02 -12.32 -21.86
CA GLN A 170 41.94 -12.39 -20.72
C GLN A 170 42.82 -11.13 -20.63
N GLY A 171 42.87 -10.49 -19.45
CA GLY A 171 43.87 -9.48 -19.08
C GLY A 171 43.40 -8.03 -18.95
N MET A 172 42.09 -7.74 -19.02
CA MET A 172 41.54 -6.37 -19.06
C MET A 172 40.82 -5.94 -17.77
N GLY A 173 41.06 -6.62 -16.66
CA GLY A 173 40.29 -6.47 -15.42
C GLY A 173 40.22 -5.04 -14.89
N ASP A 174 41.29 -4.24 -15.02
CA ASP A 174 41.37 -2.92 -14.38
C ASP A 174 40.68 -1.81 -15.18
N ASP A 175 40.86 -1.72 -16.50
CA ASP A 175 40.18 -0.71 -17.36
C ASP A 175 38.67 -0.93 -17.42
N VAL A 176 38.24 -2.19 -17.53
CA VAL A 176 36.82 -2.55 -17.52
C VAL A 176 36.19 -2.21 -16.17
N LYS A 177 36.92 -2.48 -15.08
CA LYS A 177 36.48 -2.15 -13.72
C LYS A 177 36.41 -0.64 -13.52
N GLU A 178 37.38 0.15 -13.99
CA GLU A 178 37.34 1.61 -13.92
C GLU A 178 36.16 2.18 -14.71
N LYS A 179 35.91 1.72 -15.94
CA LYS A 179 34.76 2.17 -16.75
C LYS A 179 33.42 1.74 -16.14
N MET A 180 33.34 0.55 -15.54
CA MET A 180 32.16 0.09 -14.80
C MET A 180 31.94 0.88 -13.49
N GLU A 181 33.02 1.19 -12.78
CA GLU A 181 32.99 2.10 -11.63
C GLU A 181 32.52 3.49 -12.08
N ARG A 182 33.01 4.02 -13.21
CA ARG A 182 32.53 5.29 -13.75
C ARG A 182 31.08 5.25 -14.22
N LEU A 183 30.61 4.18 -14.88
CA LEU A 183 29.19 4.00 -15.22
C LEU A 183 28.31 3.91 -13.97
N SER A 184 28.82 3.33 -12.88
CA SER A 184 28.12 3.26 -11.59
C SER A 184 28.26 4.50 -10.70
N HIS A 185 29.31 5.31 -10.89
CA HIS A 185 29.63 6.52 -10.13
C HIS A 185 29.25 7.82 -10.85
N THR A 186 28.94 7.75 -12.14
CA THR A 186 28.09 8.74 -12.81
C THR A 186 26.85 8.93 -11.92
N PRO A 187 26.27 10.13 -11.75
CA PRO A 187 25.17 10.43 -10.79
C PRO A 187 23.87 9.59 -10.90
N VAL A 188 23.91 8.45 -11.59
CA VAL A 188 22.84 7.63 -12.16
C VAL A 188 22.76 6.22 -11.52
N ILE A 189 23.70 5.78 -10.67
CA ILE A 189 23.55 4.51 -9.91
C ILE A 189 23.88 4.65 -8.42
N ARG A 190 23.65 5.82 -7.83
CA ARG A 190 23.05 5.80 -6.50
C ARG A 190 21.57 5.60 -6.74
N ALA A 191 20.98 4.52 -6.22
CA ALA A 191 19.57 4.58 -5.87
C ALA A 191 19.41 5.95 -5.20
N PRO A 192 18.56 6.85 -5.72
CA PRO A 192 18.38 8.12 -5.08
C PRO A 192 18.21 7.80 -3.60
N SER A 193 18.98 8.45 -2.73
CA SER A 193 18.57 8.52 -1.34
C SER A 193 17.28 9.31 -1.39
N LEU A 194 16.19 8.62 -1.71
CA LEU A 194 14.85 9.13 -1.67
C LEU A 194 14.75 9.64 -0.25
N SER A 195 14.58 10.95 -0.11
CA SER A 195 14.24 11.52 1.18
C SER A 195 13.10 10.68 1.73
N SER A 196 13.19 10.25 2.99
CA SER A 196 12.14 9.48 3.67
C SER A 196 10.75 10.09 3.47
N ASP A 197 10.68 11.39 3.22
CA ASP A 197 9.48 12.17 2.94
C ASP A 197 8.74 11.79 1.65
N LYS A 198 9.38 11.05 0.73
CA LYS A 198 8.80 10.62 -0.55
C LYS A 198 8.15 9.24 -0.50
N LEU A 199 8.59 8.36 0.40
CA LEU A 199 8.00 7.02 0.52
C LEU A 199 6.68 7.07 1.28
N PRO A 200 5.76 6.11 1.06
CA PRO A 200 4.62 5.89 1.93
C PRO A 200 5.10 5.79 3.38
N HIS A 201 4.47 6.53 4.28
CA HIS A 201 4.80 6.47 5.70
C HIS A 201 3.60 6.86 6.56
N LEU A 202 3.58 6.41 7.81
CA LEU A 202 2.56 6.84 8.77
C LEU A 202 3.00 8.14 9.44
N ARG A 203 2.07 9.09 9.55
CA ARG A 203 2.29 10.34 10.28
C ARG A 203 1.14 10.62 11.22
N ARG A 204 1.47 10.82 12.49
CA ARG A 204 0.53 11.32 13.49
C ARG A 204 0.49 12.85 13.43
N SER A 205 -0.70 13.42 13.26
CA SER A 205 -0.92 14.87 13.28
C SER A 205 -1.24 15.38 14.68
N GLU A 206 -1.06 16.68 14.88
CA GLU A 206 -1.30 17.37 16.18
C GLU A 206 -2.74 17.23 16.68
N ASN A 207 -3.70 17.12 15.77
CA ASN A 207 -5.12 16.88 16.10
C ASN A 207 -5.43 15.43 16.51
N GLY A 208 -4.42 14.56 16.58
CA GLY A 208 -4.53 13.18 17.06
C GLY A 208 -4.77 12.12 15.99
N ASN A 209 -4.99 12.46 14.71
CA ASN A 209 -5.09 11.46 13.63
C ASN A 209 -3.75 10.80 13.36
N THR A 210 -3.78 9.53 12.99
CA THR A 210 -2.69 8.89 12.27
C THR A 210 -3.13 8.72 10.82
N ASN A 211 -2.35 9.26 9.88
CA ASN A 211 -2.64 9.16 8.46
C ASN A 211 -1.53 8.41 7.74
N LEU A 212 -1.89 7.63 6.73
CA LEU A 212 -0.95 7.20 5.71
C LEU A 212 -0.63 8.41 4.82
N ILE A 213 0.65 8.73 4.65
CA ILE A 213 1.12 9.80 3.80
C ILE A 213 1.66 9.19 2.52
N VAL A 214 1.11 9.60 1.38
CA VAL A 214 1.53 9.16 0.04
C VAL A 214 1.85 10.42 -0.77
N ASN A 215 3.05 10.49 -1.35
CA ASN A 215 3.51 11.67 -2.10
C ASN A 215 3.32 12.99 -1.31
N GLY A 216 3.62 12.96 -0.01
CA GLY A 216 3.53 14.11 0.90
C GLY A 216 2.11 14.49 1.36
N LYS A 217 1.07 13.78 0.94
CA LYS A 217 -0.33 14.08 1.29
C LYS A 217 -0.98 12.95 2.10
N PRO A 218 -1.87 13.25 3.07
CA PRO A 218 -2.73 12.24 3.68
C PRO A 218 -3.53 11.48 2.62
N PHE A 219 -3.57 10.16 2.73
CA PHE A 219 -4.26 9.26 1.81
C PHE A 219 -5.22 8.37 2.59
N LEU A 220 -6.47 8.30 2.13
CA LEU A 220 -7.49 7.40 2.66
C LEU A 220 -7.55 6.15 1.79
N MET A 221 -7.24 4.98 2.35
CA MET A 221 -7.39 3.74 1.60
C MET A 221 -8.86 3.32 1.60
N LEU A 222 -9.48 3.41 0.44
CA LEU A 222 -10.75 2.77 0.13
C LEU A 222 -10.42 1.41 -0.43
N ALA A 223 -10.08 0.49 0.49
CA ALA A 223 -9.38 -0.75 0.18
C ALA A 223 -10.33 -1.93 -0.07
N GLY A 224 -9.80 -2.99 -0.66
CA GLY A 224 -10.50 -4.27 -0.74
C GLY A 224 -9.47 -5.39 -0.84
N GLU A 225 -9.74 -6.50 -0.17
CA GLU A 225 -8.85 -7.66 -0.24
C GLU A 225 -9.35 -8.65 -1.28
N LEU A 226 -8.44 -9.03 -2.18
CA LEU A 226 -8.70 -9.96 -3.25
C LEU A 226 -8.78 -11.40 -2.72
N GLY A 227 -9.38 -12.31 -3.49
CA GLY A 227 -9.23 -13.74 -3.23
C GLY A 227 -7.75 -14.16 -3.18
N ASN A 228 -7.42 -15.15 -2.32
CA ASN A 228 -6.05 -15.60 -2.01
C ASN A 228 -5.12 -15.88 -3.21
N SER A 229 -5.66 -16.10 -4.41
CA SER A 229 -4.90 -16.43 -5.62
C SER A 229 -5.06 -15.41 -6.75
N ALA A 230 -5.87 -14.36 -6.57
CA ALA A 230 -6.17 -13.41 -7.64
C ALA A 230 -4.93 -12.64 -8.12
N LEU A 231 -4.12 -12.13 -7.18
CA LEU A 231 -2.93 -11.33 -7.49
C LEU A 231 -1.79 -12.15 -8.14
N SER A 232 -1.87 -13.49 -8.14
CA SER A 232 -0.89 -14.36 -8.80
C SER A 232 -0.92 -14.29 -10.33
N SER A 233 -1.89 -13.60 -10.93
CA SER A 233 -2.01 -13.47 -12.39
C SER A 233 -2.41 -12.07 -12.82
N ALA A 234 -1.49 -11.36 -13.46
CA ALA A 234 -1.75 -10.07 -14.10
C ALA A 234 -2.86 -10.16 -15.16
N ARG A 235 -2.97 -11.30 -15.84
CA ARG A 235 -4.05 -11.56 -16.79
C ARG A 235 -5.40 -11.62 -16.09
N TYR A 236 -5.51 -12.34 -14.97
CA TYR A 236 -6.75 -12.36 -14.19
C TYR A 236 -7.11 -10.94 -13.72
N MET A 237 -6.10 -10.22 -13.23
CA MET A 237 -6.28 -8.86 -12.72
C MET A 237 -6.73 -7.83 -13.78
N SER A 238 -6.49 -8.07 -15.07
CA SER A 238 -6.91 -7.16 -16.16
C SER A 238 -8.42 -6.91 -16.21
N GLU A 239 -9.23 -7.84 -15.71
CA GLU A 239 -10.69 -7.67 -15.58
C GLU A 239 -11.09 -7.09 -14.20
N VAL A 240 -10.24 -7.27 -13.19
CA VAL A 240 -10.49 -6.83 -11.81
C VAL A 240 -10.27 -5.32 -11.64
N TRP A 241 -9.15 -4.78 -12.16
CA TRP A 241 -8.83 -3.36 -12.00
C TRP A 241 -9.96 -2.39 -12.41
N PRO A 242 -10.55 -2.48 -13.62
CA PRO A 242 -11.62 -1.57 -14.02
C PRO A 242 -12.89 -1.76 -13.18
N ALA A 243 -13.20 -3.00 -12.76
CA ALA A 243 -14.37 -3.28 -11.94
C ALA A 243 -14.24 -2.64 -10.55
N MET A 244 -13.07 -2.74 -9.92
CA MET A 244 -12.82 -2.14 -8.60
C MET A 244 -12.82 -0.61 -8.66
N ARG A 245 -12.18 -0.03 -9.69
CA ARG A 245 -12.23 1.42 -9.97
C ARG A 245 -13.65 1.96 -10.08
N ALA A 246 -14.53 1.24 -10.78
CA ALA A 246 -15.93 1.64 -10.94
C ALA A 246 -16.69 1.70 -9.60
N GLN A 247 -16.22 0.96 -8.60
CA GLN A 247 -16.74 0.92 -7.24
C GLN A 247 -16.01 1.90 -6.29
N SER A 248 -15.26 2.88 -6.80
CA SER A 248 -14.51 3.84 -5.98
C SER A 248 -13.45 3.20 -5.04
N ILE A 249 -13.09 1.95 -5.27
CA ILE A 249 -11.95 1.30 -4.60
C ILE A 249 -10.68 1.90 -5.18
N ASN A 250 -9.75 2.30 -4.32
CA ASN A 250 -8.49 2.94 -4.72
C ASN A 250 -7.23 2.12 -4.38
N THR A 251 -7.38 1.08 -3.54
CA THR A 251 -6.29 0.25 -3.05
C THR A 251 -6.74 -1.21 -3.01
N LEU A 252 -5.90 -2.14 -3.45
CA LEU A 252 -6.18 -3.57 -3.37
C LEU A 252 -5.13 -4.32 -2.55
N LEU A 253 -5.60 -5.20 -1.69
CA LEU A 253 -4.77 -6.12 -0.92
C LEU A 253 -4.67 -7.44 -1.69
N GLY A 254 -3.46 -7.95 -1.88
CA GLY A 254 -3.27 -9.22 -2.57
C GLY A 254 -1.93 -9.89 -2.26
N SER A 255 -1.94 -11.22 -2.35
CA SER A 255 -0.82 -12.06 -1.94
C SER A 255 0.35 -12.03 -2.91
N VAL A 256 1.56 -11.96 -2.34
CA VAL A 256 2.80 -12.35 -2.98
C VAL A 256 3.31 -13.55 -2.20
N THR A 257 3.35 -14.71 -2.85
CA THR A 257 3.64 -15.98 -2.18
C THR A 257 5.12 -16.33 -2.31
N TRP A 258 5.69 -16.93 -1.26
CA TRP A 258 7.08 -17.37 -1.29
C TRP A 258 7.32 -18.42 -2.38
N GLU A 259 6.39 -19.36 -2.57
CA GLU A 259 6.52 -20.39 -3.58
C GLU A 259 6.52 -19.87 -5.03
N ASP A 260 5.82 -18.77 -5.31
CA ASP A 260 5.81 -18.16 -6.64
C ASP A 260 7.09 -17.38 -6.91
N ILE A 261 7.57 -16.59 -5.93
CA ILE A 261 8.76 -15.76 -6.15
C ILE A 261 10.07 -16.52 -6.00
N GLU A 262 10.13 -17.66 -5.30
CA GLU A 262 11.35 -18.47 -5.12
C GLU A 262 11.08 -19.98 -5.32
N PRO A 263 10.66 -20.40 -6.53
CA PRO A 263 10.26 -21.78 -6.80
C PRO A 263 11.41 -22.78 -6.63
N ARG A 264 12.66 -22.31 -6.77
CA ARG A 264 13.90 -23.03 -6.45
C ARG A 264 14.74 -22.15 -5.56
N GLU A 265 15.34 -22.73 -4.53
CA GLU A 265 16.16 -21.98 -3.58
C GLU A 265 17.22 -21.13 -4.28
N GLY A 266 17.27 -19.84 -3.95
CA GLY A 266 18.17 -18.83 -4.51
C GLY A 266 17.82 -18.34 -5.92
N HIS A 267 16.72 -18.81 -6.53
CA HIS A 267 16.31 -18.42 -7.88
C HIS A 267 14.97 -17.69 -7.84
N PHE A 268 15.04 -16.36 -7.89
CA PHE A 268 13.88 -15.50 -7.76
C PHE A 268 13.24 -15.16 -9.11
N ASP A 269 11.91 -15.16 -9.16
CA ASP A 269 11.12 -14.74 -10.32
C ASP A 269 10.05 -13.72 -9.91
N PHE A 270 10.25 -12.47 -10.32
CA PHE A 270 9.32 -11.37 -10.07
C PHE A 270 8.53 -10.95 -11.32
N SER A 271 8.66 -11.69 -12.43
CA SER A 271 8.12 -11.26 -13.72
C SER A 271 6.60 -11.07 -13.72
N GLU A 272 5.86 -11.89 -13.01
CA GLU A 272 4.41 -11.75 -12.90
C GLU A 272 4.02 -10.60 -11.96
N LEU A 273 4.76 -10.42 -10.85
CA LEU A 273 4.58 -9.28 -9.96
C LEU A 273 4.83 -7.95 -10.69
N ASP A 274 5.84 -7.86 -11.55
CA ASP A 274 6.11 -6.67 -12.35
C ASP A 274 4.95 -6.30 -13.28
N ARG A 275 4.30 -7.31 -13.88
CA ARG A 275 3.10 -7.09 -14.71
C ARG A 275 1.91 -6.64 -13.86
N VAL A 276 1.76 -7.18 -12.65
CA VAL A 276 0.74 -6.73 -11.70
C VAL A 276 0.97 -5.26 -11.30
N LEU A 277 2.20 -4.88 -10.97
CA LEU A 277 2.56 -3.49 -10.64
C LEU A 277 2.28 -2.56 -11.81
N ALA A 278 2.64 -2.96 -13.03
CA ALA A 278 2.33 -2.19 -14.23
C ALA A 278 0.81 -2.02 -14.45
N GLY A 279 0.03 -3.08 -14.28
CA GLY A 279 -1.43 -3.02 -14.38
C GLY A 279 -2.07 -2.12 -13.32
N ALA A 280 -1.59 -2.21 -12.07
CA ALA A 280 -2.05 -1.31 -11.01
C ALA A 280 -1.79 0.16 -11.38
N ARG A 281 -0.61 0.49 -11.91
CA ARG A 281 -0.27 1.86 -12.37
C ARG A 281 -1.16 2.33 -13.51
N GLU A 282 -1.38 1.49 -14.53
CA GLU A 282 -2.24 1.82 -15.67
C GLU A 282 -3.67 2.18 -15.23
N HIS A 283 -4.17 1.50 -14.22
CA HIS A 283 -5.50 1.74 -13.67
C HIS A 283 -5.52 2.71 -12.48
N ASN A 284 -4.41 3.40 -12.18
CA ASN A 284 -4.15 4.19 -10.97
C ASN A 284 -4.74 3.54 -9.70
N MET A 285 -4.36 2.29 -9.48
CA MET A 285 -4.60 1.53 -8.26
C MET A 285 -3.33 1.50 -7.43
N HIS A 286 -3.53 1.57 -6.13
CA HIS A 286 -2.50 1.26 -5.15
C HIS A 286 -2.62 -0.18 -4.68
N LEU A 287 -1.53 -0.71 -4.13
CA LEU A 287 -1.47 -2.07 -3.59
C LEU A 287 -1.00 -2.08 -2.15
N VAL A 288 -1.54 -3.03 -1.40
CA VAL A 288 -0.94 -3.53 -0.16
C VAL A 288 -0.59 -4.98 -0.41
N LEU A 289 0.69 -5.33 -0.34
CA LEU A 289 1.13 -6.69 -0.67
C LEU A 289 1.10 -7.55 0.59
N LEU A 290 0.54 -8.76 0.48
CA LEU A 290 0.48 -9.72 1.57
C LEU A 290 1.60 -10.75 1.40
N TRP A 291 2.62 -10.69 2.25
CA TRP A 291 3.70 -11.69 2.23
C TRP A 291 3.19 -13.01 2.79
N PHE A 292 2.86 -13.95 1.91
CA PHE A 292 2.51 -15.32 2.29
C PHE A 292 3.79 -16.16 2.31
N GLY A 293 4.57 -15.97 3.37
CA GLY A 293 5.86 -16.61 3.62
C GLY A 293 5.73 -17.94 4.37
N THR A 294 6.29 -17.97 5.57
CA THR A 294 6.24 -19.15 6.44
C THR A 294 4.84 -19.42 6.98
N TYR A 295 4.04 -18.39 7.24
CA TYR A 295 2.74 -18.52 7.89
C TYR A 295 1.61 -17.91 7.06
N LYS A 296 0.62 -18.74 6.76
CA LYS A 296 -0.69 -18.36 6.22
C LYS A 296 -1.76 -19.18 6.93
N ASN A 297 -2.61 -18.53 7.74
CA ASN A 297 -3.67 -19.18 8.52
C ASN A 297 -3.11 -20.26 9.45
N GLY A 298 -2.02 -19.93 10.16
CA GLY A 298 -1.33 -20.81 11.10
C GLY A 298 -0.59 -22.01 10.48
N ILE A 299 -0.48 -22.09 9.15
CA ILE A 299 0.19 -23.19 8.44
C ILE A 299 1.12 -22.68 7.33
N SER A 300 2.01 -23.54 6.81
CA SER A 300 3.07 -23.18 5.86
C SER A 300 2.76 -23.58 4.41
N THR A 301 1.52 -23.34 3.98
CA THR A 301 1.01 -23.76 2.66
C THR A 301 1.75 -23.12 1.49
N TYR A 302 2.05 -21.81 1.60
CA TYR A 302 2.65 -21.00 0.54
C TYR A 302 4.19 -20.96 0.57
N ALA A 303 4.81 -21.67 1.50
CA ALA A 303 6.26 -21.90 1.46
C ALA A 303 6.63 -22.75 0.23
N PRO A 304 7.80 -22.57 -0.38
CA PRO A 304 8.18 -23.30 -1.59
C PRO A 304 8.39 -24.78 -1.34
N SER A 305 8.33 -25.59 -2.40
CA SER A 305 8.41 -27.05 -2.30
C SER A 305 9.67 -27.58 -1.61
N TRP A 306 10.80 -26.85 -1.73
CA TRP A 306 12.07 -27.20 -1.09
C TRP A 306 12.06 -26.95 0.43
N VAL A 307 11.25 -26.00 0.93
CA VAL A 307 10.93 -25.85 2.36
C VAL A 307 9.91 -26.91 2.80
N LYS A 308 8.88 -27.14 1.98
CA LYS A 308 7.79 -28.10 2.27
C LYS A 308 8.28 -29.54 2.44
N ARG A 309 9.24 -29.97 1.62
CA ARG A 309 9.69 -31.37 1.56
C ARG A 309 10.90 -31.69 2.46
N ASP A 310 11.76 -30.72 2.76
CA ASP A 310 12.93 -30.93 3.61
C ASP A 310 12.60 -30.68 5.10
N VAL A 311 11.84 -31.60 5.69
CA VAL A 311 11.42 -31.52 7.10
C VAL A 311 12.57 -31.67 8.10
N LYS A 312 13.76 -32.13 7.65
CA LYS A 312 14.95 -32.22 8.51
C LYS A 312 15.60 -30.86 8.65
N ARG A 313 15.69 -30.10 7.56
CA ARG A 313 16.19 -28.73 7.53
C ARG A 313 15.17 -27.75 8.12
N PHE A 314 13.89 -27.94 7.80
CA PHE A 314 12.78 -27.10 8.24
C PHE A 314 11.82 -27.92 9.13
N PRO A 315 12.09 -28.11 10.43
CA PRO A 315 11.23 -28.92 11.29
C PRO A 315 9.82 -28.34 11.42
N ARG A 316 8.85 -29.23 11.63
CA ARG A 316 7.43 -28.88 11.83
C ARG A 316 7.04 -28.87 13.30
N VAL A 317 6.00 -28.11 13.60
CA VAL A 317 5.33 -28.14 14.90
C VAL A 317 4.69 -29.50 15.15
N GLN A 318 4.76 -29.95 16.41
CA GLN A 318 4.02 -31.11 16.90
C GLN A 318 2.96 -30.67 17.90
N VAL A 319 1.74 -31.17 17.76
CA VAL A 319 0.60 -30.91 18.66
C VAL A 319 0.24 -32.17 19.42
N LEU A 320 -0.36 -32.05 20.61
CA LEU A 320 -0.96 -33.18 21.32
C LEU A 320 -2.42 -33.37 20.91
N GLN A 321 -2.76 -34.58 20.46
CA GLN A 321 -4.15 -34.98 20.25
C GLN A 321 -4.76 -35.59 21.52
N ALA A 322 -6.07 -35.84 21.47
CA ALA A 322 -6.77 -36.62 22.49
C ALA A 322 -6.01 -37.94 22.78
N GLY A 323 -5.83 -38.25 24.07
CA GLY A 323 -5.04 -39.40 24.52
C GLY A 323 -3.52 -39.16 24.58
N GLY A 324 -3.04 -37.93 24.34
CA GLY A 324 -1.64 -37.55 24.50
C GLY A 324 -0.72 -37.95 23.35
N VAL A 325 -1.29 -38.32 22.20
CA VAL A 325 -0.53 -38.70 21.00
C VAL A 325 -0.01 -37.45 20.29
N LYS A 326 1.29 -37.39 20.01
CA LYS A 326 1.87 -36.29 19.22
C LYS A 326 1.52 -36.45 17.75
N LYS A 327 1.01 -35.39 17.13
CA LYS A 327 0.78 -35.28 15.69
C LYS A 327 1.64 -34.15 15.12
N THR A 328 2.29 -34.39 14.00
CA THR A 328 2.97 -33.33 13.24
C THR A 328 1.92 -32.61 12.37
N ILE A 329 1.97 -31.28 12.33
CA ILE A 329 1.10 -30.46 11.48
C ILE A 329 1.94 -29.70 10.44
N GLU A 330 1.30 -29.24 9.37
CA GLU A 330 1.97 -28.48 8.29
C GLU A 330 2.23 -27.02 8.70
N MET A 331 2.94 -26.84 9.81
CA MET A 331 3.39 -25.54 10.30
C MET A 331 4.89 -25.65 10.56
N VAL A 332 5.69 -24.86 9.87
CA VAL A 332 7.12 -24.76 10.14
C VAL A 332 7.33 -24.19 11.55
N SER A 333 8.20 -24.85 12.31
CA SER A 333 8.44 -24.51 13.71
C SER A 333 9.12 -23.13 13.82
N PRO A 334 8.61 -22.21 14.66
CA PRO A 334 9.24 -20.90 14.88
C PRO A 334 10.62 -21.03 15.56
N PHE A 335 10.96 -22.22 16.06
CA PHE A 335 12.27 -22.57 16.63
C PHE A 335 13.31 -22.98 15.57
N SER A 336 12.97 -22.90 14.29
CA SER A 336 13.89 -23.19 13.19
C SER A 336 14.62 -21.93 12.75
N GLU A 337 15.87 -21.78 13.20
CA GLU A 337 16.76 -20.70 12.71
C GLU A 337 16.95 -20.73 11.20
N GLU A 338 17.03 -21.93 10.62
CA GLU A 338 17.19 -22.09 9.17
C GLU A 338 15.94 -21.66 8.40
N ALA A 339 14.73 -21.92 8.94
CA ALA A 339 13.50 -21.44 8.33
C ALA A 339 13.44 -19.92 8.38
N CYS A 340 13.69 -19.33 9.55
CA CYS A 340 13.69 -17.88 9.74
C CYS A 340 14.70 -17.21 8.80
N ALA A 341 15.91 -17.76 8.70
CA ALA A 341 16.93 -17.25 7.79
C ALA A 341 16.51 -17.35 6.32
N ALA A 342 15.84 -18.44 5.91
CA ALA A 342 15.36 -18.62 4.55
C ALA A 342 14.22 -17.62 4.21
N ASP A 343 13.25 -17.45 5.11
CA ASP A 343 12.17 -16.48 4.95
C ASP A 343 12.71 -15.05 4.91
N CYS A 344 13.58 -14.69 5.85
CA CYS A 344 14.25 -13.38 5.87
C CYS A 344 14.96 -13.08 4.55
N ARG A 345 15.63 -14.07 3.93
CA ARG A 345 16.27 -13.89 2.61
C ARG A 345 15.24 -13.62 1.53
N ALA A 346 14.22 -14.46 1.43
CA ALA A 346 13.18 -14.32 0.41
C ALA A 346 12.42 -13.00 0.52
N PHE A 347 11.99 -12.63 1.72
CA PHE A 347 11.33 -11.36 1.98
C PHE A 347 12.27 -10.16 1.70
N SER A 348 13.56 -10.28 2.02
CA SER A 348 14.55 -9.25 1.67
C SER A 348 14.70 -9.07 0.16
N GLU A 349 14.70 -10.15 -0.62
CA GLU A 349 14.72 -10.09 -2.09
C GLU A 349 13.46 -9.42 -2.64
N LEU A 350 12.27 -9.77 -2.12
CA LEU A 350 11.03 -9.10 -2.48
C LEU A 350 11.12 -7.58 -2.20
N MET A 351 11.51 -7.19 -0.99
CA MET A 351 11.59 -5.77 -0.64
C MET A 351 12.65 -5.03 -1.43
N ARG A 352 13.78 -5.68 -1.75
CA ARG A 352 14.82 -5.09 -2.62
C ARG A 352 14.33 -4.91 -4.04
N HIS A 353 13.59 -5.88 -4.58
CA HIS A 353 12.96 -5.76 -5.89
C HIS A 353 11.98 -4.58 -5.91
N LEU A 354 11.09 -4.48 -4.92
CA LEU A 354 10.15 -3.36 -4.79
C LEU A 354 10.86 -2.00 -4.70
N ALA A 355 11.93 -1.88 -3.93
CA ALA A 355 12.72 -0.65 -3.87
C ALA A 355 13.28 -0.24 -5.25
N GLN A 356 13.65 -1.22 -6.09
CA GLN A 356 14.19 -0.96 -7.42
C GLN A 356 13.11 -0.56 -8.44
N VAL A 357 11.94 -1.19 -8.38
CA VAL A 357 10.92 -1.03 -9.43
C VAL A 357 9.77 -0.10 -9.04
N ASP A 358 9.60 0.24 -7.76
CA ASP A 358 8.42 0.95 -7.26
C ASP A 358 8.68 2.21 -6.42
N ALA A 359 9.91 2.44 -5.95
CA ALA A 359 10.20 3.54 -5.02
C ALA A 359 9.92 4.96 -5.57
N GLU A 360 9.94 5.14 -6.89
CA GLU A 360 9.55 6.41 -7.53
C GLU A 360 8.05 6.50 -7.86
N HIS A 361 7.34 5.36 -7.85
CA HIS A 361 5.94 5.28 -8.23
C HIS A 361 5.00 5.26 -7.03
N ASN A 362 5.43 4.70 -5.90
CA ASN A 362 4.61 4.50 -4.71
C ASN A 362 3.31 3.75 -5.02
N THR A 363 3.41 2.70 -5.86
CA THR A 363 2.26 1.83 -6.16
C THR A 363 1.93 0.98 -4.95
N VAL A 364 2.94 0.39 -4.32
CA VAL A 364 2.82 -0.39 -3.09
C VAL A 364 2.90 0.55 -1.89
N LEU A 365 1.80 0.63 -1.14
CA LEU A 365 1.67 1.54 0.00
C LEU A 365 2.13 0.92 1.30
N MET A 366 1.90 -0.39 1.49
CA MET A 366 2.24 -1.13 2.70
C MET A 366 2.50 -2.59 2.36
N VAL A 367 3.12 -3.33 3.28
CA VAL A 367 3.29 -4.79 3.19
C VAL A 367 2.84 -5.45 4.49
N GLN A 368 1.98 -6.46 4.38
CA GLN A 368 1.71 -7.37 5.48
C GLN A 368 2.83 -8.40 5.56
N VAL A 369 3.42 -8.60 6.73
CA VAL A 369 4.46 -9.60 6.99
C VAL A 369 3.81 -10.83 7.60
N GLU A 370 3.87 -11.94 6.85
CA GLU A 370 3.09 -13.17 7.11
C GLU A 370 1.57 -12.96 7.00
N ASN A 371 0.79 -14.01 7.26
CA ASN A 371 -0.66 -13.94 7.35
C ASN A 371 -1.24 -14.84 8.44
N GLU A 372 -2.06 -14.26 9.33
CA GLU A 372 -2.75 -14.97 10.41
C GLU A 372 -1.85 -15.99 11.12
N THR A 373 -0.75 -15.48 11.70
CA THR A 373 0.22 -16.32 12.40
C THR A 373 -0.36 -16.94 13.66
N GLY A 374 0.20 -18.07 14.11
CA GLY A 374 -0.22 -18.78 15.30
C GLY A 374 -0.31 -20.29 15.08
N LEU A 375 -0.62 -21.02 16.15
CA LEU A 375 -0.70 -22.47 16.16
C LEU A 375 -2.14 -22.96 16.33
N LEU A 376 -2.62 -23.80 15.41
CA LEU A 376 -3.90 -24.50 15.54
C LEU A 376 -3.72 -25.93 16.06
N GLY A 377 -4.72 -26.41 16.80
CA GLY A 377 -4.83 -27.79 17.29
C GLY A 377 -4.15 -28.09 18.63
N ASP A 378 -3.43 -27.14 19.22
CA ASP A 378 -2.89 -27.16 20.59
C ASP A 378 -2.50 -25.73 21.01
N SER A 379 -2.28 -25.49 22.29
CA SER A 379 -1.84 -24.18 22.81
C SER A 379 -0.34 -23.93 22.67
N ARG A 380 0.48 -24.94 22.33
CA ARG A 380 1.93 -24.81 22.13
C ARG A 380 2.52 -25.93 21.30
N ASP A 381 3.63 -25.66 20.62
CA ASP A 381 4.47 -26.69 20.00
C ASP A 381 5.02 -27.67 21.07
N ARG A 382 4.75 -28.95 20.88
CA ARG A 382 5.10 -30.09 21.73
C ARG A 382 6.32 -30.84 21.23
N SER A 383 7.00 -30.31 20.21
CA SER A 383 8.27 -30.82 19.72
C SER A 383 9.33 -30.81 20.83
N HIS A 384 10.35 -31.66 20.68
CA HIS A 384 11.46 -31.69 21.66
C HIS A 384 12.17 -30.34 21.76
N ARG A 385 12.28 -29.60 20.65
CA ARG A 385 12.90 -28.27 20.61
C ARG A 385 12.07 -27.26 21.40
N ALA A 386 10.76 -27.22 21.16
CA ALA A 386 9.86 -26.31 21.87
C ALA A 386 9.77 -26.63 23.37
N ASN A 387 9.73 -27.92 23.75
CA ASN A 387 9.77 -28.30 25.17
C ASN A 387 11.08 -27.87 25.83
N ALA A 388 12.23 -28.08 25.19
CA ALA A 388 13.51 -27.63 25.74
C ALA A 388 13.59 -26.09 25.87
N ALA A 389 12.96 -25.34 24.96
CA ALA A 389 12.87 -23.89 25.05
C ALA A 389 11.90 -23.42 26.15
N PHE A 390 10.78 -24.13 26.35
CA PHE A 390 9.80 -23.81 27.39
C PHE A 390 10.34 -23.99 28.82
N GLU A 391 11.29 -24.90 29.02
CA GLU A 391 11.98 -25.07 30.31
C GLU A 391 12.99 -23.95 30.63
N LYS A 392 13.33 -23.10 29.64
CA LYS A 392 14.20 -21.93 29.87
C LYS A 392 13.39 -20.78 30.48
N PRO A 393 14.04 -19.88 31.25
CA PRO A 393 13.36 -18.71 31.81
C PRO A 393 12.84 -17.78 30.71
N VAL A 394 11.82 -17.00 31.05
CA VAL A 394 11.32 -15.89 30.21
C VAL A 394 12.47 -14.91 29.98
N PRO A 395 12.71 -14.44 28.74
CA PRO A 395 13.79 -13.49 28.47
C PRO A 395 13.65 -12.22 29.32
N GLU A 396 14.74 -11.82 29.96
CA GLU A 396 14.76 -10.64 30.85
C GLU A 396 14.34 -9.35 30.11
N SER A 397 14.66 -9.23 28.82
CA SER A 397 14.22 -8.09 28.00
C SER A 397 12.70 -7.99 27.89
N LEU A 398 12.00 -9.13 27.78
CA LEU A 398 10.53 -9.17 27.73
C LEU A 398 9.93 -8.82 29.09
N LEU A 399 10.49 -9.36 30.19
CA LEU A 399 10.07 -9.02 31.56
C LEU A 399 10.19 -7.53 31.84
N LYS A 400 11.34 -6.95 31.48
CA LYS A 400 11.59 -5.51 31.61
C LYS A 400 10.60 -4.68 30.79
N HIS A 401 10.31 -5.08 29.56
CA HIS A 401 9.31 -4.37 28.73
C HIS A 401 7.93 -4.40 29.39
N LEU A 402 7.41 -5.60 29.67
CA LEU A 402 6.06 -5.80 30.20
C LEU A 402 5.84 -5.17 31.59
N SER A 403 6.90 -5.03 32.40
CA SER A 403 6.83 -4.36 33.71
C SER A 403 6.94 -2.84 33.65
N THR A 404 7.32 -2.26 32.51
CA THR A 404 7.55 -0.81 32.36
C THR A 404 6.50 -0.11 31.52
N VAL A 405 5.88 -0.80 30.56
CA VAL A 405 4.83 -0.23 29.73
C VAL A 405 3.47 -0.28 30.41
N ASP A 406 2.61 0.69 30.10
CA ASP A 406 1.20 0.61 30.44
C ASP A 406 0.54 -0.41 29.50
N THR A 407 0.55 -1.70 29.88
CA THR A 407 0.10 -2.81 29.03
C THR A 407 -1.38 -2.71 28.64
N HIS A 408 -1.75 -3.41 27.58
CA HIS A 408 -3.10 -3.47 27.05
C HIS A 408 -4.10 -3.89 28.15
N PRO A 409 -5.33 -3.32 28.19
CA PRO A 409 -6.32 -3.69 29.21
C PRO A 409 -6.62 -5.19 29.28
N THR A 410 -6.75 -5.87 28.14
CA THR A 410 -6.98 -7.33 28.10
C THR A 410 -5.74 -8.12 28.53
N PHE A 411 -4.52 -7.62 28.27
CA PHE A 411 -3.29 -8.21 28.80
C PHE A 411 -3.29 -8.16 30.33
N LYS A 412 -3.58 -6.99 30.93
CA LYS A 412 -3.65 -6.82 32.40
C LYS A 412 -4.73 -7.68 33.05
N ALA A 413 -5.86 -7.86 32.36
CA ALA A 413 -6.94 -8.72 32.84
C ALA A 413 -6.51 -10.20 32.90
N ARG A 414 -5.66 -10.64 31.97
CA ARG A 414 -5.21 -12.04 31.87
C ARG A 414 -3.95 -12.33 32.67
N TYR A 415 -3.02 -11.39 32.74
CA TYR A 415 -1.71 -11.55 33.38
C TYR A 415 -1.50 -10.46 34.45
N SER A 416 -1.21 -10.89 35.67
CA SER A 416 -0.94 -9.99 36.81
C SER A 416 0.44 -10.26 37.39
N ASN A 417 1.03 -9.23 38.02
CA ASN A 417 2.30 -9.33 38.74
C ASN A 417 3.51 -9.74 37.88
N ILE A 418 3.71 -9.06 36.74
CA ILE A 418 4.88 -9.31 35.89
C ILE A 418 6.17 -8.87 36.63
N PRO A 419 7.13 -9.77 36.89
CA PRO A 419 8.40 -9.41 37.49
C PRO A 419 9.23 -8.56 36.53
N SER A 420 10.04 -7.64 37.05
CA SER A 420 10.85 -6.74 36.22
C SER A 420 12.20 -7.32 35.77
N SER A 421 12.68 -8.36 36.44
CA SER A 421 13.96 -9.04 36.18
C SER A 421 14.01 -10.41 36.87
N GLY A 422 14.98 -11.26 36.52
CA GLY A 422 15.27 -12.53 37.19
C GLY A 422 14.87 -13.77 36.40
N ASP A 423 15.25 -14.93 36.91
CA ASP A 423 15.03 -16.23 36.26
C ASP A 423 13.65 -16.80 36.63
N HIS A 424 12.64 -16.45 35.83
CA HIS A 424 11.27 -16.91 36.03
C HIS A 424 10.83 -17.84 34.90
N SER A 425 10.15 -18.94 35.23
CA SER A 425 9.57 -19.83 34.22
C SER A 425 8.32 -19.21 33.59
N TRP A 426 7.98 -19.61 32.36
CA TRP A 426 6.76 -19.17 31.66
C TRP A 426 5.51 -19.36 32.51
N SER A 427 5.35 -20.52 33.14
CA SER A 427 4.20 -20.82 34.01
C SER A 427 4.13 -19.95 35.27
N SER A 428 5.28 -19.48 35.79
CA SER A 428 5.31 -18.62 36.97
C SER A 428 4.91 -17.17 36.66
N VAL A 429 5.19 -16.70 35.44
CA VAL A 429 4.90 -15.32 35.00
C VAL A 429 3.51 -15.21 34.39
N PHE A 430 3.15 -16.14 33.51
CA PHE A 430 1.92 -16.07 32.71
C PHE A 430 0.83 -17.03 33.20
N GLY A 431 1.04 -17.72 34.31
CA GLY A 431 0.11 -18.71 34.87
C GLY A 431 0.23 -20.09 34.23
N ALA A 432 -0.37 -21.10 34.85
CA ALA A 432 -0.25 -22.48 34.37
C ALA A 432 -1.08 -22.75 33.10
N GLY A 433 -0.70 -23.79 32.35
CA GLY A 433 -1.51 -24.31 31.24
C GLY A 433 -1.52 -23.41 30.00
N ASN A 434 -2.70 -23.18 29.44
CA ASN A 434 -2.87 -22.49 28.16
C ASN A 434 -2.34 -21.05 28.17
N ASN A 435 -2.44 -20.34 29.29
CA ASN A 435 -2.00 -18.94 29.39
C ASN A 435 -0.47 -18.81 29.17
N ALA A 436 0.35 -19.62 29.84
CA ALA A 436 1.79 -19.65 29.60
C ALA A 436 2.18 -20.28 28.27
N ASN A 437 1.44 -21.32 27.83
CA ASN A 437 1.69 -21.94 26.53
C ASN A 437 1.51 -20.92 25.39
N GLU A 438 0.43 -20.14 25.44
CA GLU A 438 0.14 -19.12 24.44
C GLU A 438 1.11 -17.94 24.51
N ALA A 439 1.40 -17.41 25.70
CA ALA A 439 2.40 -16.34 25.84
C ALA A 439 3.78 -16.75 25.32
N PHE A 440 4.17 -18.02 25.54
CA PHE A 440 5.38 -18.61 24.99
C PHE A 440 5.34 -18.68 23.46
N MET A 441 4.24 -19.15 22.88
CA MET A 441 4.09 -19.19 21.42
C MET A 441 4.09 -17.78 20.82
N ALA A 442 3.36 -16.83 21.43
CA ALA A 442 3.34 -15.43 21.03
C ALA A 442 4.75 -14.86 21.00
N HIS A 443 5.57 -15.11 22.03
CA HIS A 443 6.94 -14.65 22.06
C HIS A 443 7.79 -15.21 20.90
N HIS A 444 7.75 -16.52 20.66
CA HIS A 444 8.59 -17.12 19.63
C HIS A 444 8.13 -16.84 18.20
N ILE A 445 6.82 -16.82 17.96
CA ILE A 445 6.24 -16.48 16.65
C ILE A 445 6.51 -15.01 16.33
N SER A 446 6.21 -14.09 17.26
CA SER A 446 6.48 -12.67 17.03
C SER A 446 7.97 -12.36 16.87
N THR A 447 8.88 -13.08 17.56
CA THR A 447 10.33 -12.95 17.33
C THR A 447 10.72 -13.36 15.91
N TYR A 448 10.12 -14.44 15.38
CA TYR A 448 10.31 -14.87 14.00
C TYR A 448 9.85 -13.78 13.02
N VAL A 449 8.60 -13.33 13.16
CA VAL A 449 8.01 -12.30 12.28
C VAL A 449 8.78 -10.99 12.38
N GLY A 450 9.19 -10.59 13.58
CA GLY A 450 9.98 -9.38 13.82
C GLY A 450 11.32 -9.40 13.10
N ARG A 451 11.97 -10.57 13.00
CA ARG A 451 13.21 -10.74 12.22
C ARG A 451 12.97 -10.64 10.71
N VAL A 452 11.90 -11.25 10.21
CA VAL A 452 11.50 -11.15 8.79
C VAL A 452 11.21 -9.69 8.43
N ALA A 453 10.36 -9.02 9.22
CA ALA A 453 10.05 -7.61 9.07
C ALA A 453 11.32 -6.74 9.09
N ALA A 454 12.21 -6.94 10.07
CA ALA A 454 13.45 -6.18 10.17
C ALA A 454 14.40 -6.40 8.97
N ALA A 455 14.42 -7.60 8.40
CA ALA A 455 15.23 -7.90 7.21
C ALA A 455 14.70 -7.13 5.98
N GLY A 456 13.38 -7.15 5.75
CA GLY A 456 12.77 -6.41 4.64
C GLY A 456 12.88 -4.88 4.79
N LYS A 457 12.71 -4.36 6.01
CA LYS A 457 12.72 -2.91 6.32
C LYS A 457 14.05 -2.24 5.94
N GLN A 458 15.16 -3.00 5.95
CA GLN A 458 16.48 -2.52 5.53
C GLN A 458 16.57 -2.19 4.03
N HIS A 459 15.72 -2.80 3.21
CA HIS A 459 15.74 -2.64 1.76
C HIS A 459 14.70 -1.64 1.25
N TYR A 460 13.50 -1.64 1.84
CA TYR A 460 12.44 -0.70 1.47
C TYR A 460 11.59 -0.33 2.68
N ASN A 461 11.78 0.88 3.18
CA ASN A 461 11.21 1.33 4.45
C ASN A 461 9.81 1.94 4.30
N ILE A 462 8.88 1.17 3.71
CA ILE A 462 7.44 1.48 3.70
C ILE A 462 6.75 0.85 4.92
N PRO A 463 5.50 1.22 5.27
CA PRO A 463 4.81 0.69 6.44
C PRO A 463 4.61 -0.82 6.34
N PHE A 464 4.95 -1.52 7.42
CA PHE A 464 4.71 -2.95 7.59
C PHE A 464 3.73 -3.19 8.73
N TYR A 465 2.87 -4.19 8.56
CA TYR A 465 1.99 -4.69 9.62
C TYR A 465 1.92 -6.21 9.57
N THR A 466 1.25 -6.81 10.55
CA THR A 466 0.79 -8.20 10.46
C THR A 466 -0.65 -8.26 10.94
N ASN A 467 -1.42 -9.19 10.39
CA ASN A 467 -2.84 -9.35 10.72
C ASN A 467 -3.08 -10.41 11.81
N CYS A 468 -4.32 -10.48 12.29
CA CYS A 468 -4.72 -11.29 13.42
C CYS A 468 -6.04 -12.00 13.16
N TRP A 469 -5.96 -13.33 13.07
CA TRP A 469 -7.11 -14.18 13.33
C TRP A 469 -7.47 -14.09 14.82
N LEU A 470 -8.56 -13.37 15.10
CA LEU A 470 -9.02 -13.09 16.46
C LEU A 470 -9.59 -14.33 17.17
N ASN A 471 -9.40 -14.37 18.50
CA ASN A 471 -10.15 -15.25 19.40
C ASN A 471 -11.46 -14.58 19.85
N PHE A 472 -12.33 -15.34 20.51
CA PHE A 472 -13.38 -14.77 21.37
C PHE A 472 -13.32 -15.46 22.73
N ASP A 473 -13.40 -14.71 23.83
CA ASP A 473 -13.42 -15.33 25.17
C ASP A 473 -14.86 -15.66 25.59
N ASP A 474 -15.82 -14.83 25.17
CA ASP A 474 -17.25 -15.02 25.40
C ASP A 474 -17.98 -15.01 24.03
N PRO A 475 -18.78 -16.05 23.69
CA PRO A 475 -19.60 -16.04 22.48
C PRO A 475 -20.53 -14.82 22.34
N SER A 476 -20.88 -14.14 23.44
CA SER A 476 -21.66 -12.89 23.40
C SER A 476 -20.91 -11.72 22.74
N GLU A 477 -19.58 -11.82 22.61
CA GLU A 477 -18.74 -10.88 21.87
C GLU A 477 -18.85 -11.07 20.36
N LEU A 478 -19.55 -12.10 19.88
CA LEU A 478 -19.75 -12.35 18.46
C LEU A 478 -21.10 -11.81 17.97
N ASP A 479 -21.06 -11.17 16.81
CA ASP A 479 -22.17 -10.79 15.97
C ASP A 479 -22.52 -11.92 14.98
N THR A 480 -23.09 -13.02 15.50
CA THR A 480 -23.42 -14.22 14.72
C THR A 480 -24.86 -14.22 14.19
N ARG A 481 -25.49 -13.07 14.01
CA ARG A 481 -26.94 -12.98 13.68
C ARG A 481 -27.39 -13.86 12.51
N ASP A 482 -26.47 -14.27 11.62
CA ASP A 482 -26.76 -15.09 10.44
C ASP A 482 -25.99 -16.45 10.35
N PHE A 483 -25.14 -16.82 11.32
CA PHE A 483 -24.22 -17.98 11.16
C PHE A 483 -24.01 -18.81 12.44
N PRO A 484 -23.73 -20.13 12.32
CA PRO A 484 -23.38 -20.95 13.47
C PRO A 484 -21.99 -20.59 14.05
N ILE A 485 -21.87 -20.61 15.38
CA ILE A 485 -20.67 -20.24 16.19
C ILE A 485 -19.38 -20.98 15.77
N VAL A 486 -19.51 -22.14 15.11
CA VAL A 486 -18.40 -23.06 14.79
C VAL A 486 -17.33 -22.45 13.85
N VAL A 487 -17.62 -21.34 13.15
CA VAL A 487 -16.75 -20.79 12.09
C VAL A 487 -15.84 -19.63 12.58
N GLY A 488 -15.99 -19.16 13.81
CA GLY A 488 -15.38 -17.90 14.29
C GLY A 488 -14.05 -18.00 15.08
N GLY A 489 -13.46 -19.20 15.24
CA GLY A 489 -12.26 -19.43 16.06
C GLY A 489 -12.57 -19.47 17.55
N GLY A 490 -12.41 -20.62 18.23
CA GLY A 490 -12.92 -20.83 19.59
C GLY A 490 -12.25 -20.01 20.71
N ALA A 491 -12.62 -20.30 21.97
CA ALA A 491 -12.11 -19.59 23.14
C ALA A 491 -10.76 -20.12 23.67
N ALA A 492 -10.42 -21.38 23.38
CA ALA A 492 -9.15 -21.95 23.84
C ALA A 492 -8.04 -21.74 22.80
N PRO A 493 -6.80 -21.38 23.21
CA PRO A 493 -5.67 -21.33 22.28
C PRO A 493 -5.48 -22.69 21.59
N GLY A 494 -5.44 -22.68 20.26
CA GLY A 494 -5.48 -23.88 19.43
C GLY A 494 -6.81 -24.05 18.68
N ASP A 495 -7.92 -23.52 19.21
CA ASP A 495 -9.18 -23.34 18.45
C ASP A 495 -9.11 -22.11 17.55
N TYR A 496 -8.40 -21.07 18.01
CA TYR A 496 -7.83 -19.99 17.22
C TYR A 496 -6.30 -20.14 17.17
N PRO A 497 -5.60 -19.48 16.22
CA PRO A 497 -4.14 -19.60 16.11
C PRO A 497 -3.42 -19.11 17.37
N SER A 498 -3.02 -20.04 18.25
CA SER A 498 -2.35 -19.73 19.51
C SER A 498 -1.03 -19.00 19.27
N GLY A 499 -0.88 -17.85 19.92
CA GLY A 499 0.29 -16.99 19.77
C GLY A 499 0.17 -15.94 18.68
N GLY A 500 -0.93 -15.90 17.92
CA GLY A 500 -1.26 -14.76 17.04
C GLY A 500 -1.40 -13.44 17.82
N PRO A 501 -1.39 -12.27 17.16
CA PRO A 501 -1.42 -10.96 17.80
C PRO A 501 -2.80 -10.57 18.33
N CYS A 502 -3.44 -11.44 19.13
CA CYS A 502 -4.69 -11.14 19.81
C CYS A 502 -4.48 -10.10 20.92
N PRO A 503 -5.54 -9.33 21.31
CA PRO A 503 -5.44 -8.24 22.28
C PRO A 503 -4.69 -8.58 23.57
N HIS A 504 -4.91 -9.77 24.13
CA HIS A 504 -4.30 -10.20 25.39
C HIS A 504 -2.81 -10.51 25.31
N VAL A 505 -2.21 -10.61 24.12
CA VAL A 505 -0.76 -10.82 23.92
C VAL A 505 -0.08 -9.74 23.07
N LEU A 506 -0.79 -8.66 22.72
CA LEU A 506 -0.24 -7.56 21.89
C LEU A 506 1.05 -6.96 22.46
N ASP A 507 1.19 -6.83 23.77
CA ASP A 507 2.41 -6.27 24.37
C ASP A 507 3.64 -7.16 24.18
N ILE A 508 3.47 -8.49 24.05
CA ILE A 508 4.56 -9.40 23.68
C ILE A 508 4.96 -9.17 22.22
N TRP A 509 3.97 -9.02 21.34
CA TRP A 509 4.20 -8.73 19.93
C TRP A 509 4.93 -7.40 19.73
N ARG A 510 4.46 -6.32 20.34
CA ARG A 510 5.09 -4.99 20.25
C ARG A 510 6.56 -4.99 20.68
N HIS A 511 6.91 -5.76 21.71
CA HIS A 511 8.31 -5.92 22.13
C HIS A 511 9.18 -6.61 21.07
N ASN A 512 8.65 -7.67 20.45
CA ASN A 512 9.39 -8.52 19.54
C ASN A 512 9.38 -8.05 18.08
N THR A 513 8.47 -7.15 17.69
CA THR A 513 8.29 -6.68 16.32
C THR A 513 8.48 -5.16 16.14
N PRO A 514 9.60 -4.56 16.57
CA PRO A 514 9.81 -3.11 16.46
C PRO A 514 9.90 -2.60 15.01
N ALA A 515 10.05 -3.50 14.03
CA ALA A 515 10.07 -3.17 12.60
C ALA A 515 8.67 -3.16 11.95
N LEU A 516 7.64 -3.63 12.66
CA LEU A 516 6.24 -3.45 12.27
C LEU A 516 5.74 -2.09 12.79
N ASP A 517 5.02 -1.37 11.96
CA ASP A 517 4.45 -0.07 12.31
C ASP A 517 3.16 -0.20 13.13
N PHE A 518 2.40 -1.28 12.93
CA PHE A 518 1.18 -1.58 13.67
C PHE A 518 0.77 -3.06 13.57
N LEU A 519 -0.20 -3.45 14.39
CA LEU A 519 -0.84 -4.77 14.40
C LEU A 519 -2.31 -4.60 14.01
N ALA A 520 -2.85 -5.49 13.18
CA ALA A 520 -4.17 -5.31 12.57
C ALA A 520 -5.10 -6.51 12.84
N PRO A 521 -6.42 -6.30 13.06
CA PRO A 521 -7.39 -7.37 13.25
C PRO A 521 -8.09 -7.81 11.95
N ASP A 522 -8.30 -9.11 11.79
CA ASP A 522 -9.22 -9.67 10.79
C ASP A 522 -10.61 -9.78 11.41
N LEU A 523 -11.53 -8.90 10.99
CA LEU A 523 -12.76 -8.58 11.73
C LEU A 523 -14.02 -9.06 11.01
N TYR A 524 -14.31 -10.36 11.15
CA TYR A 524 -15.46 -10.99 10.49
C TYR A 524 -16.72 -11.10 11.35
N PHE A 525 -16.55 -11.47 12.63
CA PHE A 525 -17.66 -11.90 13.47
C PHE A 525 -17.72 -11.16 14.80
N HIS A 526 -16.65 -10.55 15.27
CA HIS A 526 -16.60 -9.93 16.59
C HIS A 526 -17.40 -8.63 16.64
N HIS A 527 -17.76 -8.21 17.86
CA HIS A 527 -18.36 -6.92 18.11
C HIS A 527 -17.43 -5.81 17.61
N TYR A 528 -17.84 -5.19 16.51
CA TYR A 528 -16.95 -4.41 15.66
C TYR A 528 -16.29 -3.23 16.39
N GLU A 529 -17.07 -2.52 17.21
CA GLU A 529 -16.58 -1.39 18.01
C GLU A 529 -15.56 -1.81 19.07
N SER A 530 -15.80 -2.96 19.73
CA SER A 530 -14.91 -3.47 20.79
C SER A 530 -13.54 -3.78 20.21
N VAL A 531 -13.49 -4.46 19.06
CA VAL A 531 -12.21 -4.76 18.39
C VAL A 531 -11.52 -3.49 17.90
N CYS A 532 -12.26 -2.53 17.31
CA CYS A 532 -11.67 -1.24 16.94
C CYS A 532 -11.04 -0.53 18.16
N LYS A 533 -11.68 -0.61 19.32
CA LYS A 533 -11.17 -0.05 20.57
C LYS A 533 -9.92 -0.77 21.09
N ASP A 534 -9.88 -2.09 21.01
CA ASP A 534 -8.71 -2.88 21.42
C ASP A 534 -7.50 -2.56 20.53
N TYR A 535 -7.69 -2.57 19.22
CA TYR A 535 -6.61 -2.33 18.25
C TYR A 535 -6.23 -0.86 18.08
N THR A 536 -6.88 0.07 18.79
CA THR A 536 -6.45 1.48 18.89
C THR A 536 -5.79 1.83 20.23
N GLN A 537 -5.76 0.89 21.19
CA GLN A 537 -5.07 1.10 22.45
C GLN A 537 -3.58 1.39 22.24
N GLN A 538 -3.01 2.14 23.19
CA GLN A 538 -1.60 2.51 23.21
C GLN A 538 -1.10 3.19 21.91
N GLY A 539 -2.02 3.81 21.15
CA GLY A 539 -1.71 4.55 19.94
C GLY A 539 -1.44 3.69 18.70
N ASN A 540 -1.82 2.41 18.71
CA ASN A 540 -1.73 1.53 17.54
C ASN A 540 -2.61 2.08 16.41
N PRO A 541 -2.06 2.36 15.21
CA PRO A 541 -2.84 2.70 14.02
C PRO A 541 -3.87 1.61 13.71
N LEU A 542 -5.12 1.99 13.41
CA LEU A 542 -6.14 1.03 13.02
C LEU A 542 -6.13 0.81 11.51
N PHE A 543 -6.13 -0.44 11.10
CA PHE A 543 -6.41 -0.89 9.75
C PHE A 543 -7.19 -2.19 9.86
N ILE A 544 -8.28 -2.34 9.12
CA ILE A 544 -9.07 -3.59 9.10
C ILE A 544 -8.73 -4.29 7.79
N PRO A 545 -7.67 -5.11 7.70
CA PRO A 545 -7.23 -5.74 6.46
C PRO A 545 -8.25 -6.72 5.90
N GLU A 546 -8.93 -7.47 6.78
CA GLU A 546 -9.96 -8.43 6.41
C GLU A 546 -11.27 -8.18 7.16
N GLN A 547 -12.40 -8.29 6.46
CA GLN A 547 -13.74 -8.30 7.03
C GLN A 547 -14.78 -8.82 6.03
N ARG A 548 -16.04 -8.89 6.45
CA ARG A 548 -17.18 -9.21 5.56
C ARG A 548 -17.28 -8.23 4.39
N ARG A 549 -17.53 -8.76 3.19
CA ARG A 549 -17.73 -7.98 1.95
C ARG A 549 -19.17 -7.52 1.68
N ASP A 550 -20.11 -7.91 2.53
CA ASP A 550 -21.52 -7.62 2.34
C ASP A 550 -21.95 -6.27 2.94
N ALA A 551 -23.24 -5.96 2.86
CA ALA A 551 -23.80 -4.73 3.41
C ALA A 551 -23.58 -4.56 4.92
N ASN A 552 -23.44 -5.67 5.68
CA ASN A 552 -23.18 -5.61 7.11
C ASN A 552 -21.77 -5.03 7.38
N GLY A 553 -20.75 -5.55 6.67
CA GLY A 553 -19.38 -5.04 6.74
C GLY A 553 -19.23 -3.61 6.18
N ALA A 554 -19.94 -3.31 5.08
CA ALA A 554 -19.91 -1.98 4.47
C ALA A 554 -20.39 -0.88 5.45
N ARG A 555 -21.48 -1.12 6.18
CA ARG A 555 -22.00 -0.19 7.19
C ARG A 555 -21.02 0.04 8.34
N ARG A 556 -20.37 -1.02 8.84
CA ARG A 556 -19.40 -0.95 9.95
C ARG A 556 -18.13 -0.16 9.60
N SER A 557 -17.79 -0.08 8.32
CA SER A 557 -16.63 0.71 7.86
C SER A 557 -16.74 2.20 8.23
N TRP A 558 -17.95 2.76 8.30
CA TRP A 558 -18.17 4.13 8.75
C TRP A 558 -17.66 4.36 10.19
N LEU A 559 -17.91 3.42 11.10
CA LEU A 559 -17.41 3.48 12.47
C LEU A 559 -15.87 3.42 12.49
N ALA A 560 -15.27 2.48 11.75
CA ALA A 560 -13.82 2.35 11.67
C ALA A 560 -13.15 3.64 11.17
N PHE A 561 -13.64 4.22 10.07
CA PHE A 561 -13.07 5.43 9.50
C PHE A 561 -13.29 6.66 10.38
N ALA A 562 -14.55 6.97 10.72
CA ALA A 562 -14.86 8.25 11.33
C ALA A 562 -14.61 8.28 12.84
N THR A 563 -14.88 7.19 13.58
CA THR A 563 -14.66 7.17 15.04
C THR A 563 -13.23 6.79 15.40
N TYR A 564 -12.67 5.77 14.75
CA TYR A 564 -11.37 5.21 15.11
C TYR A 564 -10.22 5.64 14.19
N GLY A 565 -10.51 6.38 13.12
CA GLY A 565 -9.47 6.90 12.22
C GLY A 565 -8.73 5.80 11.47
N ALA A 566 -9.43 4.73 11.08
CA ALA A 566 -8.83 3.63 10.34
C ALA A 566 -8.15 4.11 9.05
N LEU A 567 -6.96 3.58 8.77
CA LEU A 567 -6.20 3.83 7.54
C LEU A 567 -6.95 3.31 6.30
N GLY A 568 -7.73 2.24 6.48
CA GLY A 568 -8.49 1.55 5.46
C GLY A 568 -9.35 0.43 6.05
N THR A 569 -10.28 -0.07 5.25
CA THR A 569 -10.99 -1.33 5.51
C THR A 569 -10.90 -2.22 4.27
N GLY A 570 -10.65 -3.51 4.46
CA GLY A 570 -10.41 -4.48 3.38
C GLY A 570 -11.45 -5.60 3.45
N PRO A 571 -12.62 -5.45 2.83
CA PRO A 571 -13.52 -6.58 2.64
C PRO A 571 -12.83 -7.71 1.86
N PHE A 572 -12.82 -8.92 2.39
CA PHE A 572 -12.15 -10.07 1.77
C PHE A 572 -12.95 -10.65 0.60
N GLY A 573 -12.26 -11.05 -0.47
CA GLY A 573 -12.86 -11.57 -1.70
C GLY A 573 -13.65 -10.51 -2.47
N ILE A 574 -13.20 -9.25 -2.43
CA ILE A 574 -13.90 -8.10 -3.00
C ILE A 574 -14.09 -8.19 -4.51
N ASP A 575 -13.19 -8.91 -5.18
CA ASP A 575 -13.20 -9.23 -6.61
C ASP A 575 -14.40 -10.11 -7.03
N THR A 576 -15.18 -10.60 -6.06
CA THR A 576 -16.40 -11.39 -6.30
C THR A 576 -17.70 -10.66 -5.95
N GLY A 577 -17.64 -9.38 -5.56
CA GLY A 577 -18.80 -8.53 -5.34
C GLY A 577 -18.45 -7.36 -4.43
N ALA A 578 -18.40 -6.17 -5.02
CA ALA A 578 -17.89 -4.93 -4.43
C ALA A 578 -18.95 -3.85 -4.29
N GLU A 579 -20.18 -4.09 -4.75
CA GLU A 579 -21.24 -3.08 -4.86
C GLU A 579 -21.65 -2.50 -3.51
N ALA A 580 -21.71 -3.34 -2.47
CA ALA A 580 -22.07 -2.92 -1.12
C ALA A 580 -21.07 -1.89 -0.57
N PHE A 581 -19.77 -2.18 -0.71
CA PHE A 581 -18.70 -1.26 -0.31
C PHE A 581 -18.59 -0.06 -1.23
N GLY A 582 -18.71 -0.27 -2.55
CA GLY A 582 -18.55 0.80 -3.52
C GLY A 582 -19.56 1.93 -3.37
N ARG A 583 -20.78 1.60 -2.93
CA ARG A 583 -21.80 2.60 -2.59
C ARG A 583 -21.36 3.50 -1.43
N GLU A 584 -20.77 2.94 -0.39
CA GLU A 584 -20.29 3.69 0.78
C GLU A 584 -18.98 4.43 0.48
N TYR A 585 -18.07 3.78 -0.23
CA TYR A 585 -16.77 4.33 -0.62
C TYR A 585 -16.90 5.51 -1.56
N LYS A 586 -17.92 5.54 -2.42
CA LYS A 586 -18.22 6.72 -3.22
C LYS A 586 -18.46 7.96 -2.36
N LEU A 587 -19.22 7.83 -1.26
CA LEU A 587 -19.47 8.95 -0.34
C LEU A 587 -18.21 9.33 0.45
N LEU A 588 -17.44 8.34 0.91
CA LEU A 588 -16.18 8.58 1.60
C LEU A 588 -15.16 9.27 0.68
N ALA A 589 -15.03 8.84 -0.57
CA ALA A 589 -14.16 9.46 -1.57
C ALA A 589 -14.52 10.93 -1.81
N GLN A 590 -15.82 11.23 -1.90
CA GLN A 590 -16.34 12.59 -2.08
C GLN A 590 -16.07 13.49 -0.86
N THR A 591 -15.95 12.93 0.34
CA THR A 591 -15.86 13.70 1.60
C THR A 591 -14.54 13.52 2.34
N GLN A 592 -13.57 12.82 1.74
CA GLN A 592 -12.32 12.41 2.37
C GLN A 592 -11.50 13.58 2.91
N GLU A 593 -11.48 14.74 2.22
CA GLU A 593 -10.70 15.90 2.67
C GLU A 593 -11.21 16.42 4.03
N HIS A 594 -12.53 16.42 4.23
CA HIS A 594 -13.14 16.80 5.50
C HIS A 594 -12.89 15.75 6.58
N LEU A 595 -12.99 14.47 6.22
CA LEU A 595 -12.71 13.36 7.13
C LEU A 595 -11.27 13.42 7.64
N LEU A 596 -10.29 13.51 6.74
CA LEU A 596 -8.85 13.52 7.07
C LEU A 596 -8.41 14.78 7.83
N ALA A 597 -9.07 15.92 7.59
CA ALA A 597 -8.77 17.18 8.27
C ALA A 597 -9.32 17.24 9.71
N ALA A 598 -10.48 16.64 9.98
CA ALA A 598 -11.08 16.63 11.32
C ALA A 598 -10.27 15.78 12.30
N GLY A 599 -10.11 16.19 13.56
CA GLY A 599 -9.50 15.31 14.58
C GLY A 599 -10.48 14.24 15.05
N PRO A 600 -10.05 13.14 15.69
CA PRO A 600 -10.97 12.11 16.20
C PRO A 600 -11.99 12.64 17.21
N ALA A 601 -11.69 13.74 17.89
CA ALA A 601 -12.63 14.42 18.80
C ALA A 601 -13.80 15.10 18.06
N ASP A 602 -13.59 15.53 16.81
CA ASP A 602 -14.54 16.33 16.03
C ASP A 602 -15.44 15.48 15.12
N ARG A 603 -15.30 14.16 15.12
CA ARG A 603 -16.09 13.29 14.25
C ARG A 603 -16.45 11.97 14.91
N PHE A 604 -17.50 11.33 14.41
CA PHE A 604 -17.80 9.93 14.71
C PHE A 604 -18.62 9.32 13.59
N GLY A 605 -18.44 8.01 13.39
CA GLY A 605 -19.23 7.18 12.51
C GLY A 605 -20.24 6.36 13.29
N PHE A 606 -21.28 5.92 12.61
CA PHE A 606 -22.37 5.14 13.19
C PHE A 606 -22.97 4.19 12.15
N PHE A 607 -23.69 3.19 12.64
CA PHE A 607 -24.48 2.28 11.82
C PHE A 607 -25.71 1.75 12.57
N PHE A 608 -26.66 1.26 11.79
CA PHE A 608 -27.91 0.62 12.19
C PHE A 608 -28.17 -0.56 11.24
N ASP A 609 -28.46 -1.74 11.78
CA ASP A 609 -28.75 -2.94 10.99
C ASP A 609 -30.25 -3.05 10.63
N GLU A 610 -30.72 -4.12 10.00
CA GLU A 610 -32.08 -4.15 9.41
C GLU A 610 -33.23 -4.26 10.43
N GLU A 611 -32.98 -4.83 11.61
CA GLU A 611 -33.98 -4.96 12.67
C GLU A 611 -33.49 -4.31 13.96
N PRO A 612 -34.24 -3.35 14.53
CA PRO A 612 -33.94 -2.88 15.87
C PRO A 612 -34.18 -4.02 16.86
N SER A 613 -33.33 -4.14 17.87
CA SER A 613 -33.64 -5.02 19.00
C SER A 613 -35.00 -4.64 19.59
N PRO A 614 -35.91 -5.59 19.88
CA PRO A 614 -37.24 -5.28 20.42
C PRO A 614 -37.15 -4.40 21.67
N GLY A 615 -37.70 -3.18 21.62
CA GLY A 615 -37.69 -2.22 22.74
C GLY A 615 -36.41 -1.37 22.88
N SER A 616 -35.44 -1.48 21.97
CA SER A 616 -34.24 -0.65 21.95
C SER A 616 -34.43 0.62 21.12
N THR A 617 -34.14 1.79 21.70
CA THR A 617 -33.83 3.00 20.91
C THR A 617 -32.33 3.00 20.62
N GLU A 618 -31.94 2.31 19.54
CA GLU A 618 -30.55 2.36 19.05
C GLU A 618 -30.21 3.81 18.68
N ARG A 619 -29.28 4.39 19.45
CA ARG A 619 -28.81 5.75 19.27
C ARG A 619 -27.30 5.82 19.41
N TRP A 620 -26.69 6.70 18.63
CA TRP A 620 -25.29 7.06 18.74
C TRP A 620 -25.20 8.50 19.22
N THR A 621 -24.41 8.74 20.26
CA THR A 621 -24.24 10.08 20.82
C THR A 621 -22.77 10.45 20.98
N LYS A 622 -22.45 11.72 20.76
CA LYS A 622 -21.14 12.29 21.08
C LYS A 622 -21.28 13.75 21.45
N VAL A 623 -20.62 14.16 22.53
CA VAL A 623 -20.52 15.57 22.90
C VAL A 623 -19.40 16.21 22.09
N ILE A 624 -19.72 17.25 21.32
CA ILE A 624 -18.78 18.03 20.52
C ILE A 624 -19.09 19.53 20.69
N GLY A 625 -18.16 20.25 21.30
CA GLY A 625 -18.37 21.66 21.65
C GLY A 625 -19.52 21.83 22.65
N ASP A 626 -20.44 22.74 22.33
CA ASP A 626 -21.60 23.06 23.17
C ASP A 626 -22.78 22.08 22.99
N PHE A 627 -22.62 21.02 22.20
CA PHE A 627 -23.73 20.14 21.82
C PHE A 627 -23.45 18.66 22.10
N GLU A 628 -24.45 17.97 22.63
CA GLU A 628 -24.64 16.54 22.46
C GLU A 628 -25.25 16.31 21.07
N VAL A 629 -24.47 15.70 20.18
CA VAL A 629 -24.92 15.28 18.84
C VAL A 629 -25.55 13.90 18.97
N ILE A 630 -26.79 13.76 18.53
CA ILE A 630 -27.56 12.53 18.67
C ILE A 630 -28.00 12.04 17.28
N VAL A 631 -27.69 10.79 16.98
CA VAL A 631 -28.04 10.13 15.73
C VAL A 631 -28.90 8.91 16.02
N GLU A 632 -30.04 8.82 15.34
CA GLU A 632 -30.96 7.68 15.43
C GLU A 632 -31.36 7.23 14.01
N ARG A 633 -32.00 6.07 13.93
CA ARG A 633 -32.61 5.59 12.67
C ARG A 633 -33.61 6.61 12.17
N CYS A 634 -33.54 6.90 10.87
CA CYS A 634 -34.43 7.88 10.27
C CYS A 634 -35.89 7.52 10.56
N PHE A 635 -36.67 8.50 11.00
CA PHE A 635 -38.11 8.32 11.14
C PHE A 635 -38.74 7.97 9.79
N VAL A 636 -39.57 6.93 9.78
CA VAL A 636 -40.44 6.55 8.67
C VAL A 636 -41.78 6.08 9.24
N PHE A 637 -42.83 6.04 8.43
CA PHE A 637 -44.16 5.57 8.88
C PHE A 637 -44.30 4.05 8.86
N GLY A 638 -43.51 3.37 8.02
CA GLY A 638 -43.44 1.91 7.93
C GLY A 638 -42.27 1.33 8.71
N LYS A 639 -41.61 0.32 8.14
CA LYS A 639 -40.45 -0.34 8.77
C LYS A 639 -39.21 0.54 8.65
N GLN A 640 -38.61 0.88 9.80
CA GLN A 640 -37.29 1.50 9.83
C GLN A 640 -36.25 0.55 9.22
N SER A 641 -35.43 1.06 8.31
CA SER A 641 -34.40 0.31 7.61
C SER A 641 -33.04 0.49 8.27
N SER A 642 -32.04 -0.26 7.78
CA SER A 642 -30.64 -0.04 8.13
C SER A 642 -30.17 1.37 7.75
N GLY A 643 -29.14 1.88 8.40
CA GLY A 643 -28.54 3.17 8.10
C GLY A 643 -27.08 3.20 8.50
N ALA A 644 -26.28 4.08 7.90
CA ALA A 644 -24.90 4.29 8.28
C ALA A 644 -24.41 5.63 7.77
N GLY A 645 -23.36 6.15 8.41
CA GLY A 645 -22.81 7.44 8.04
C GLY A 645 -21.81 7.96 9.06
N MET A 646 -21.48 9.23 8.90
CA MET A 646 -20.65 9.98 9.84
C MET A 646 -21.17 11.40 10.05
N VAL A 647 -20.82 11.96 11.20
CA VAL A 647 -20.96 13.39 11.50
C VAL A 647 -19.58 13.97 11.77
N ILE A 648 -19.27 15.10 11.13
CA ILE A 648 -18.02 15.86 11.31
C ILE A 648 -18.34 17.28 11.74
N HIS A 649 -17.78 17.73 12.86
CA HIS A 649 -17.85 19.10 13.32
C HIS A 649 -16.85 19.98 12.56
N LYS A 650 -17.34 21.11 12.03
CA LYS A 650 -16.59 22.09 11.24
C LYS A 650 -16.31 23.39 12.02
N GLY A 651 -16.56 23.37 13.33
CA GLY A 651 -16.46 24.55 14.20
C GLY A 651 -17.72 25.40 14.22
N LYS A 652 -17.87 26.21 15.27
CA LYS A 652 -18.96 27.20 15.44
C LYS A 652 -20.37 26.59 15.29
N GLY A 653 -20.56 25.38 15.80
CA GLY A 653 -21.85 24.68 15.71
C GLY A 653 -22.21 24.16 14.32
N LYS A 654 -21.29 24.22 13.35
CA LYS A 654 -21.50 23.63 12.01
C LYS A 654 -21.09 22.17 12.00
N PHE A 655 -21.92 21.33 11.38
CA PHE A 655 -21.68 19.91 11.24
C PHE A 655 -21.94 19.47 9.79
N LEU A 656 -21.14 18.53 9.31
CA LEU A 656 -21.32 17.82 8.05
C LEU A 656 -21.82 16.42 8.37
N ALA A 657 -23.02 16.09 7.90
CA ALA A 657 -23.62 14.77 7.99
C ALA A 657 -23.52 14.09 6.62
N VAL A 658 -22.99 12.86 6.60
CA VAL A 658 -22.78 12.07 5.38
C VAL A 658 -23.33 10.67 5.59
N GLY A 659 -24.12 10.16 4.65
CA GLY A 659 -24.68 8.81 4.70
C GLY A 659 -26.19 8.76 4.50
N ARG A 660 -26.81 7.65 4.89
CA ARG A 660 -28.25 7.37 4.67
C ARG A 660 -28.88 6.58 5.81
N GLY A 661 -30.20 6.62 5.90
CA GLY A 661 -31.00 5.84 6.84
C GLY A 661 -30.97 6.36 8.28
N PHE A 662 -30.61 7.62 8.51
CA PHE A 662 -30.54 8.22 9.84
C PHE A 662 -31.20 9.61 9.89
N HIS A 663 -31.44 10.09 11.11
CA HIS A 663 -31.62 11.53 11.36
C HIS A 663 -30.67 11.99 12.46
N VAL A 664 -30.31 13.26 12.45
CA VAL A 664 -29.41 13.87 13.44
C VAL A 664 -30.04 15.09 14.09
N TYR A 665 -29.85 15.24 15.39
CA TYR A 665 -30.32 16.39 16.18
C TYR A 665 -29.37 16.69 17.34
N PHE A 666 -29.62 17.82 18.00
CA PHE A 666 -28.70 18.42 18.94
C PHE A 666 -29.41 18.72 20.25
N LYS A 667 -28.69 18.53 21.35
CA LYS A 667 -29.03 19.10 22.65
C LYS A 667 -27.87 19.95 23.14
N SER A 668 -28.14 21.16 23.59
CA SER A 668 -27.13 21.95 24.26
C SER A 668 -26.71 21.28 25.57
N VAL A 669 -25.41 21.22 25.82
CA VAL A 669 -24.88 20.80 27.14
C VAL A 669 -24.76 21.97 28.11
N ARG A 670 -25.14 23.19 27.68
CA ARG A 670 -25.08 24.40 28.51
C ARG A 670 -26.28 24.47 29.46
N PRO A 671 -26.07 24.68 30.77
CA PRO A 671 -27.15 24.70 31.75
C PRO A 671 -28.14 25.86 31.56
N GLU A 672 -27.72 26.96 30.95
CA GLU A 672 -28.55 28.12 30.65
C GLU A 672 -29.42 27.96 29.40
N ALA A 673 -29.13 26.98 28.53
CA ALA A 673 -29.89 26.81 27.30
C ALA A 673 -31.36 26.47 27.60
N THR A 674 -32.29 27.22 27.00
CA THR A 674 -33.73 26.96 27.06
C THR A 674 -34.25 26.26 25.81
N PHE A 675 -33.50 26.33 24.72
CA PHE A 675 -33.84 25.69 23.45
C PHE A 675 -32.58 25.27 22.68
N THR A 676 -32.71 24.22 21.88
CA THR A 676 -31.69 23.77 20.92
C THR A 676 -32.40 23.36 19.63
N GLY A 677 -31.83 23.73 18.49
CA GLY A 677 -32.38 23.35 17.20
C GLY A 677 -31.38 23.54 16.07
N ILE A 678 -31.88 23.40 14.84
CA ILE A 678 -31.12 23.58 13.61
C ILE A 678 -31.44 24.97 13.03
N LEU A 679 -30.44 25.83 12.99
CA LEU A 679 -30.55 27.19 12.45
C LEU A 679 -30.63 27.18 10.92
N ARG A 680 -29.85 26.28 10.30
CA ARG A 680 -29.75 26.13 8.85
C ARG A 680 -29.37 24.70 8.52
N ALA A 681 -29.97 24.14 7.47
CA ALA A 681 -29.58 22.85 6.91
C ALA A 681 -29.52 22.97 5.38
N GLU A 682 -28.47 22.42 4.78
CA GLU A 682 -28.17 22.55 3.36
C GLU A 682 -27.70 21.21 2.81
N GLU A 683 -28.38 20.73 1.78
CA GLU A 683 -27.85 19.64 0.97
C GLU A 683 -26.63 20.14 0.19
N LYS A 684 -25.53 19.38 0.22
CA LYS A 684 -24.28 19.75 -0.43
C LYS A 684 -23.95 18.79 -1.55
N GLU A 685 -23.43 19.35 -2.63
CA GLU A 685 -22.73 18.59 -3.67
C GLU A 685 -21.23 18.88 -3.60
N VAL A 686 -20.42 17.90 -3.94
CA VAL A 686 -18.95 18.04 -4.01
C VAL A 686 -18.58 18.40 -5.43
N THR A 687 -17.87 19.51 -5.61
CA THR A 687 -17.38 19.95 -6.92
C THR A 687 -16.21 19.07 -7.39
N GLU A 688 -15.82 19.22 -8.66
CA GLU A 688 -14.62 18.56 -9.21
C GLU A 688 -13.33 18.92 -8.43
N THR A 689 -13.32 20.06 -7.75
CA THR A 689 -12.20 20.54 -6.92
C THR A 689 -12.27 20.07 -5.46
N GLY A 690 -13.28 19.28 -5.08
CA GLY A 690 -13.48 18.81 -3.70
C GLY A 690 -14.26 19.76 -2.78
N GLU A 691 -14.67 20.93 -3.27
CA GLU A 691 -15.39 21.92 -2.46
C GLU A 691 -16.87 21.57 -2.30
N LEU A 692 -17.45 21.90 -1.13
CA LEU A 692 -18.88 21.74 -0.87
C LEU A 692 -19.67 22.94 -1.40
N ARG A 693 -20.55 22.70 -2.37
CA ARG A 693 -21.51 23.69 -2.89
C ARG A 693 -22.92 23.37 -2.39
N THR A 694 -23.67 24.39 -1.98
CA THR A 694 -25.09 24.21 -1.62
C THR A 694 -25.90 23.88 -2.86
N LEU A 695 -26.54 22.71 -2.86
CA LEU A 695 -27.48 22.28 -3.89
C LEU A 695 -28.89 22.80 -3.60
N ARG A 696 -29.36 22.62 -2.36
CA ARG A 696 -30.62 23.17 -1.86
C ARG A 696 -30.58 23.36 -0.35
N VAL A 697 -31.51 24.14 0.17
CA VAL A 697 -31.69 24.37 1.60
C VAL A 697 -32.83 23.49 2.11
N PHE A 698 -32.59 22.71 3.16
CA PHE A 698 -33.62 21.95 3.85
C PHE A 698 -34.34 22.83 4.88
N ASN A 699 -35.65 22.63 4.99
CA ASN A 699 -36.51 23.23 6.01
C ASN A 699 -37.79 22.39 6.12
N GLY A 700 -38.79 22.82 6.89
CA GLY A 700 -40.09 22.12 6.97
C GLY A 700 -39.92 20.65 7.32
N ASP A 701 -40.56 19.76 6.56
CA ASP A 701 -40.56 18.32 6.81
C ASP A 701 -39.15 17.69 6.77
N GLU A 702 -38.27 18.12 5.87
CA GLU A 702 -36.88 17.62 5.78
C GLU A 702 -36.03 17.94 7.02
N THR A 703 -36.45 18.93 7.82
CA THR A 703 -35.83 19.29 9.09
C THR A 703 -36.73 19.06 10.31
N ARG A 704 -37.94 18.52 10.10
CA ARG A 704 -39.02 18.51 11.10
C ARG A 704 -39.16 19.86 11.81
N SER A 705 -39.21 20.92 11.01
CA SER A 705 -39.27 22.32 11.48
C SER A 705 -38.11 22.74 12.39
N GLY A 706 -36.89 22.29 12.06
CA GLY A 706 -35.66 22.60 12.78
C GLY A 706 -35.31 21.66 13.95
N GLU A 707 -36.09 20.59 14.15
CA GLU A 707 -35.88 19.61 15.21
C GLU A 707 -34.85 18.53 14.84
N PHE A 708 -34.93 17.96 13.63
CA PHE A 708 -34.08 16.86 13.16
C PHE A 708 -33.68 17.06 11.69
N LEU A 709 -32.41 16.92 11.33
CA LEU A 709 -32.05 16.74 9.93
C LEU A 709 -32.38 15.30 9.51
N MET A 710 -33.29 15.14 8.55
CA MET A 710 -33.69 13.84 8.01
C MET A 710 -32.79 13.41 6.85
N MET A 711 -32.14 12.25 6.96
CA MET A 711 -31.31 11.64 5.91
C MET A 711 -31.80 10.21 5.61
N PRO A 712 -33.01 10.02 5.05
CA PRO A 712 -33.59 8.69 4.83
C PRO A 712 -32.84 7.88 3.75
N ASN A 713 -33.20 6.60 3.63
CA ASN A 713 -32.75 5.76 2.53
C ASN A 713 -33.40 6.16 1.19
N ASP A 714 -32.86 5.64 0.09
CA ASP A 714 -33.33 5.95 -1.27
C ASP A 714 -34.83 5.63 -1.48
N ASP A 715 -35.34 4.63 -0.76
CA ASP A 715 -36.76 4.24 -0.75
C ASP A 715 -37.27 4.12 0.71
N PRO A 716 -37.71 5.23 1.32
CA PRO A 716 -38.22 5.20 2.69
C PRO A 716 -39.61 4.58 2.74
N ASP A 717 -39.83 3.65 3.68
CA ASP A 717 -41.11 2.97 3.84
C ASP A 717 -42.16 3.90 4.46
N TYR A 718 -43.13 4.33 3.67
CA TYR A 718 -44.23 5.18 4.11
C TYR A 718 -45.35 4.42 4.82
N GLY A 719 -45.32 3.09 4.95
CA GLY A 719 -46.35 2.34 5.68
C GLY A 719 -47.77 2.57 5.18
N GLY A 720 -47.93 2.94 3.91
CA GLY A 720 -49.21 3.34 3.30
C GLY A 720 -49.64 4.78 3.55
N PHE A 721 -48.85 5.60 4.24
CA PHE A 721 -49.08 7.03 4.39
C PHE A 721 -48.89 7.76 3.04
N PRO A 722 -49.85 8.59 2.59
CA PRO A 722 -49.85 9.08 1.22
C PRO A 722 -48.99 10.33 0.97
N ILE A 723 -48.46 10.98 2.01
CA ILE A 723 -47.72 12.24 1.89
C ILE A 723 -46.22 11.97 2.06
N ALA A 724 -45.43 12.39 1.08
CA ALA A 724 -43.98 12.24 1.08
C ALA A 724 -43.29 13.30 1.96
N VAL A 725 -43.11 13.01 3.25
CA VAL A 725 -42.44 13.89 4.23
C VAL A 725 -41.02 13.44 4.60
N THR A 726 -40.57 12.28 4.12
CA THR A 726 -39.21 11.75 4.33
C THR A 726 -38.46 11.73 3.00
N ILE A 727 -38.13 12.92 2.50
CA ILE A 727 -37.53 13.10 1.17
C ILE A 727 -36.01 12.84 1.24
N PRO A 728 -35.46 11.89 0.47
CA PRO A 728 -34.02 11.63 0.48
C PRO A 728 -33.18 12.82 -0.02
N ALA A 729 -32.04 13.04 0.64
CA ALA A 729 -30.96 13.85 0.09
C ALA A 729 -30.36 13.11 -1.11
N ARG A 730 -30.36 13.72 -2.30
CA ARG A 730 -29.85 13.10 -3.54
C ARG A 730 -28.35 12.83 -3.46
N THR A 731 -27.64 13.71 -2.78
CA THR A 731 -26.18 13.66 -2.60
C THR A 731 -25.78 12.86 -1.37
N CYS A 732 -26.70 12.72 -0.40
CA CYS A 732 -26.46 12.10 0.90
C CYS A 732 -25.36 12.80 1.71
N ILE A 733 -25.13 14.09 1.41
CA ILE A 733 -24.20 14.98 2.10
C ILE A 733 -25.00 16.23 2.48
N ALA A 734 -24.99 16.58 3.75
CA ALA A 734 -25.68 17.76 4.26
C ALA A 734 -24.81 18.50 5.27
N GLU A 735 -24.79 19.82 5.18
CA GLU A 735 -24.22 20.68 6.21
C GLU A 735 -25.36 21.30 7.02
N LEU A 736 -25.16 21.40 8.32
CA LEU A 736 -26.14 21.95 9.23
C LEU A 736 -25.46 22.83 10.29
N GLU A 737 -26.19 23.81 10.79
CA GLU A 737 -25.74 24.72 11.84
C GLU A 737 -26.65 24.56 13.05
N ALA A 738 -26.13 23.93 14.10
CA ALA A 738 -26.82 23.79 15.38
C ALA A 738 -26.71 25.10 16.17
N TYR A 739 -27.77 25.47 16.85
CA TYR A 739 -27.79 26.62 17.75
C TYR A 739 -28.54 26.29 19.04
N TRP A 740 -28.22 27.06 20.08
CA TRP A 740 -28.95 27.08 21.32
C TRP A 740 -29.23 28.53 21.67
N ILE A 741 -30.29 28.76 22.44
CA ILE A 741 -30.61 30.07 23.01
C ILE A 741 -30.84 29.93 24.51
N ALA A 742 -30.66 31.04 25.22
CA ALA A 742 -31.07 31.21 26.60
C ALA A 742 -31.95 32.46 26.65
N GLU A 743 -33.21 32.29 27.02
CA GLU A 743 -34.12 33.40 27.30
C GLU A 743 -33.57 34.23 28.47
N ALA A 744 -33.87 35.53 28.48
CA ALA A 744 -33.57 36.38 29.62
C ALA A 744 -34.36 35.89 30.85
N GLU A 745 -33.86 36.17 32.06
CA GLU A 745 -34.54 35.77 33.31
C GLU A 745 -35.97 36.35 33.41
N GLU A 746 -36.23 37.49 32.76
CA GLU A 746 -37.56 38.10 32.71
C GLU A 746 -38.56 37.33 31.82
N ASP A 747 -38.07 36.52 30.88
CA ASP A 747 -38.85 35.76 29.89
C ASP A 747 -38.88 34.24 30.18
N ARG A 748 -38.12 33.78 31.19
CA ARG A 748 -38.00 32.38 31.64
C ARG A 748 -39.04 32.03 32.70
#